data_AF-A0A9X5GRG0-F1
#
_entry.id   AF-A0A9X5GRG0-F1
#
_cell.length_a   1.000
_cell.length_b   1.000
_cell.length_c   1.000
_cell.angle_alpha   90.00
_cell.angle_beta   90.00
_cell.angle_gamma   90.00
#
_symmetry.space_group_name_H-M   'P 1'
#
loop_
_entity.id
_entity.type
_entity.pdbx_description
1 polymer ?
#
loop_
_entity_poly.entity_id
_entity_poly.type
_entity_poly.pdbx_seq_one_letter_code
_entity_poly.pdbx_strand_id
1 'polypeptide(L)'
;MKCTKCGYEIMEGIAFCPYCGGKVEEGKSKENKPIYQTDVKGMRKNGKLVVYRDRTEFVTSSVQKTVYNYSALAAVKKKLGVGTVLGLGLDHINFITEDGSIESCPVNRKDVHEAFLRIQEAINPYLAERKKRLLAQGIRYSLISSIGLTNSGIMDISDDKAVFKGKAGQSKVVFFRDVKFVSASAGSLDFSLTDGTLKSFTIDKEFIDEVYSFVSEAIKPYIAERKDALLAQGIYFSCLSSYGSESGTLNIYEDKAEFMGKMGDNEIVFFQDVRTACLFTESLELFLTNGTSKSFAVEVDIRNEVLAFVKEKIQPYVLKRTVGFDLSFGVDEQIEVNEERGVFHILRQGGSEITNECSLATITKCEQVEYRAPKSALGLLAGAAKAVGVQDKLGAPSADDIISFVGIELTVQTDEGVRTEVIRFGDFSLGMSRSNKKYDQYFAETSKFMEYLGGAYAECELIESILPEPEVETGAVGRRDEIIVDVVSREKGYIVDTVSGKEDIIEAGTVALEKDRLGIAKYIDGISSFISNCPTPMTIAIQGSWGSGKNNIINTLSDSLEGSCSDNRVWFNPRLLLQVNSEDPLPILIGKALIRQLSGAEGSVSKDSAVKVAKGVIELLAGIIAPDSSAGQNLVEGLFKDGSGISPEKLVDAFSKLVEKRAKDSAGKVVIFINELDKLAPVKAVELLMALRIFLDCEGCVFVAAIDYSLFQRGVRENPDMDLDENQEKALFDEIFQMSFRVPVSSQQIRDYVNGKLKYMGIYGSDEEELDFCTALIQHSVGNEPKSIDRLFNSFLLLKNMDDKGLYENKVQRLMLFALLCMQTRFYAVYDGLKRMKNQVTPEILSELSSEESKITAYAGLSGEEKEEFCTFAHVLCDIIDTDNTVGISQSEGDVFIKVLEYSSITSK
;
A
#
# COMPACT_ATOMS: atom_id res chain seq x y z
N MET A 1 0.54 -67.28 15.88
CA MET A 1 1.11 -67.83 17.15
C MET A 1 0.61 -67.00 18.33
N LYS A 2 0.56 -67.51 19.57
CA LYS A 2 0.23 -66.69 20.75
C LYS A 2 1.46 -66.47 21.61
N CYS A 3 1.65 -65.26 22.13
CA CYS A 3 2.73 -64.94 23.04
C CYS A 3 2.62 -65.80 24.31
N THR A 4 3.63 -66.59 24.63
CA THR A 4 3.64 -67.40 25.86
C THR A 4 3.66 -66.56 27.13
N LYS A 5 4.08 -65.28 27.05
CA LYS A 5 4.16 -64.36 28.19
C LYS A 5 2.90 -63.51 28.42
N CYS A 6 2.14 -63.16 27.38
CA CYS A 6 0.96 -62.29 27.51
C CYS A 6 -0.28 -62.73 26.73
N GLY A 7 -0.25 -63.88 26.05
CA GLY A 7 -1.39 -64.44 25.32
C GLY A 7 -1.74 -63.75 23.99
N TYR A 8 -1.10 -62.62 23.65
CA TYR A 8 -1.35 -61.83 22.45
C TYR A 8 -1.13 -62.64 21.15
N GLU A 9 -1.99 -62.47 20.14
CA GLU A 9 -1.84 -63.13 18.83
C GLU A 9 -0.77 -62.43 17.99
N ILE A 10 0.22 -63.21 17.55
CA ILE A 10 1.43 -62.77 16.83
C ILE A 10 1.44 -63.44 15.46
N MET A 11 1.69 -62.66 14.41
CA MET A 11 1.92 -63.16 13.05
C MET A 11 3.19 -64.02 12.96
N GLU A 12 3.21 -65.02 12.06
CA GLU A 12 4.38 -65.87 11.86
C GLU A 12 5.60 -65.05 11.39
N GLY A 13 6.77 -65.30 12.00
CA GLY A 13 8.04 -64.64 11.65
C GLY A 13 8.49 -63.50 12.58
N ILE A 14 7.70 -63.11 13.58
CA ILE A 14 8.07 -62.08 14.56
C ILE A 14 8.86 -62.69 15.74
N ALA A 15 10.08 -62.19 15.98
CA ALA A 15 10.99 -62.71 17.01
C ALA A 15 10.65 -62.27 18.45
N PHE A 16 9.98 -61.14 18.61
CA PHE A 16 9.62 -60.57 19.92
C PHE A 16 8.17 -60.09 19.92
N CYS A 17 7.43 -60.41 20.99
CA CYS A 17 6.05 -60.00 21.13
C CYS A 17 5.93 -58.47 21.16
N PRO A 18 5.17 -57.85 20.25
CA PRO A 18 5.05 -56.39 20.16
C PRO A 18 4.32 -55.77 21.36
N TYR A 19 3.62 -56.58 22.14
CA TYR A 19 2.87 -56.12 23.32
C TYR A 19 3.71 -56.11 24.61
N CYS A 20 4.58 -57.11 24.83
CA CYS A 20 5.31 -57.26 26.10
C CYS A 20 6.82 -57.45 25.97
N GLY A 21 7.36 -57.45 24.76
CA GLY A 21 8.79 -57.65 24.47
C GLY A 21 9.31 -59.07 24.74
N GLY A 22 8.45 -60.04 25.06
CA GLY A 22 8.85 -61.44 25.30
C GLY A 22 9.30 -62.13 24.01
N LYS A 23 10.42 -62.88 24.06
CA LYS A 23 10.94 -63.66 22.92
C LYS A 23 10.00 -64.82 22.60
N VAL A 24 9.62 -64.97 21.34
CA VAL A 24 8.71 -66.03 20.86
C VAL A 24 9.56 -67.21 20.40
N GLU A 25 9.27 -68.45 20.85
CA GLU A 25 10.06 -69.64 20.49
C GLU A 25 10.07 -69.87 18.97
N GLU A 26 11.27 -70.03 18.42
CA GLU A 26 11.54 -70.16 16.98
C GLU A 26 11.05 -71.51 16.43
N GLY A 27 9.84 -71.50 15.86
CA GLY A 27 9.49 -72.46 14.82
C GLY A 27 10.27 -72.11 13.54
N LYS A 28 11.29 -72.90 13.20
CA LYS A 28 12.16 -72.84 12.00
C LYS A 28 11.53 -72.06 10.83
N SER A 29 11.79 -70.75 10.74
CA SER A 29 11.24 -69.92 9.67
C SER A 29 12.22 -69.83 8.50
N LYS A 30 11.69 -70.14 7.32
CA LYS A 30 12.32 -70.00 6.02
C LYS A 30 12.72 -68.54 5.77
N GLU A 31 13.94 -68.39 5.27
CA GLU A 31 14.47 -67.23 4.52
C GLU A 31 14.46 -65.85 5.20
N ASN A 32 15.51 -65.60 5.99
CA ASN A 32 15.98 -64.25 6.37
C ASN A 32 16.69 -63.58 5.16
N LYS A 33 16.05 -63.60 3.98
CA LYS A 33 16.59 -63.01 2.75
C LYS A 33 16.23 -61.52 2.70
N PRO A 34 17.19 -60.63 2.41
CA PRO A 34 16.90 -59.22 2.23
C PRO A 34 16.01 -59.01 0.99
N ILE A 35 15.03 -58.12 1.10
CA ILE A 35 14.15 -57.72 -0.01
C ILE A 35 14.92 -56.81 -0.96
N TYR A 36 15.80 -55.98 -0.42
CA TYR A 36 16.61 -55.05 -1.17
C TYR A 36 17.92 -54.76 -0.42
N GLN A 37 18.99 -54.54 -1.17
CA GLN A 37 20.30 -54.21 -0.60
C GLN A 37 21.05 -53.28 -1.54
N THR A 38 21.62 -52.21 -1.00
CA THR A 38 22.45 -51.27 -1.75
C THR A 38 23.64 -50.79 -0.93
N ASP A 39 24.70 -50.38 -1.62
CA ASP A 39 25.89 -49.79 -1.00
C ASP A 39 25.69 -48.29 -0.78
N VAL A 40 26.09 -47.82 0.40
CA VAL A 40 25.97 -46.42 0.81
C VAL A 40 27.37 -45.84 1.01
N LYS A 41 27.65 -44.70 0.36
CA LYS A 41 28.90 -43.93 0.55
C LYS A 41 28.61 -42.63 1.28
N GLY A 42 29.16 -42.46 2.48
CA GLY A 42 29.09 -41.23 3.28
C GLY A 42 30.47 -40.58 3.46
N MET A 43 30.51 -39.28 3.79
CA MET A 43 31.74 -38.49 3.95
C MET A 43 32.78 -39.07 4.93
N ARG A 44 32.38 -39.94 5.88
CA ARG A 44 33.29 -40.57 6.85
C ARG A 44 33.13 -42.09 7.03
N LYS A 45 32.06 -42.72 6.52
CA LYS A 45 31.83 -44.18 6.64
C LYS A 45 31.07 -44.71 5.42
N ASN A 46 31.63 -45.74 4.78
CA ASN A 46 30.93 -46.52 3.75
C ASN A 46 30.21 -47.68 4.44
N GLY A 47 29.02 -48.03 3.95
CA GLY A 47 28.19 -49.06 4.56
C GLY A 47 27.23 -49.70 3.57
N LYS A 48 26.39 -50.60 4.08
CA LYS A 48 25.32 -51.28 3.35
C LYS A 48 23.98 -50.97 3.99
N LEU A 49 23.02 -50.58 3.16
CA LEU A 49 21.62 -50.48 3.54
C LEU A 49 20.93 -51.77 3.11
N VAL A 50 20.33 -52.47 4.07
CA VAL A 50 19.68 -53.75 3.85
C VAL A 50 18.24 -53.67 4.34
N VAL A 51 17.29 -53.95 3.45
CA VAL A 51 15.85 -53.85 3.69
C VAL A 51 15.27 -55.25 3.87
N TYR A 52 14.64 -55.50 5.00
CA TYR A 52 13.92 -56.73 5.32
C TYR A 52 12.41 -56.45 5.39
N ARG A 53 11.60 -57.49 5.63
CA ARG A 53 10.14 -57.35 5.76
C ARG A 53 9.70 -56.58 7.00
N ASP A 54 10.50 -56.66 8.07
CA ASP A 54 10.18 -56.17 9.40
C ASP A 54 11.09 -55.02 9.87
N ARG A 55 12.22 -54.80 9.18
CA ARG A 55 13.23 -53.81 9.57
C ARG A 55 14.12 -53.37 8.42
N THR A 56 14.76 -52.21 8.58
CA THR A 56 15.90 -51.79 7.75
C THR A 56 17.16 -51.76 8.59
N GLU A 57 18.27 -52.25 8.04
CA GLU A 57 19.56 -52.30 8.72
C GLU A 57 20.56 -51.44 7.96
N PHE A 58 21.21 -50.51 8.67
CA PHE A 58 22.33 -49.73 8.15
C PHE A 58 23.62 -50.22 8.79
N VAL A 59 24.46 -50.88 7.98
CA VAL A 59 25.68 -51.57 8.44
C VAL A 59 26.90 -50.81 7.92
N THR A 60 27.68 -50.19 8.81
CA THR A 60 28.89 -49.44 8.43
C THR A 60 30.19 -50.21 8.70
N SER A 61 30.14 -51.25 9.54
CA SER A 61 31.23 -52.22 9.76
C SER A 61 30.66 -53.48 10.42
N SER A 62 31.49 -54.51 10.62
CA SER A 62 31.14 -55.73 11.37
C SER A 62 30.75 -55.47 12.85
N VAL A 63 30.97 -54.25 13.36
CA VAL A 63 30.69 -53.86 14.75
C VAL A 63 29.61 -52.77 14.86
N GLN A 64 29.39 -51.95 13.83
CA GLN A 64 28.42 -50.84 13.85
C GLN A 64 27.25 -51.07 12.89
N LYS A 65 26.11 -51.45 13.48
CA LYS A 65 24.84 -51.72 12.81
C LYS A 65 23.71 -50.96 13.50
N THR A 66 23.04 -50.09 12.76
CA THR A 66 21.79 -49.43 13.20
C THR A 66 20.60 -50.19 12.64
N VAL A 67 19.59 -50.45 13.46
CA VAL A 67 18.41 -51.22 13.08
C VAL A 67 17.15 -50.38 13.26
N TYR A 68 16.45 -50.12 12.17
CA TYR A 68 15.18 -49.42 12.12
C TYR A 68 14.04 -50.44 12.07
N ASN A 69 13.41 -50.72 13.21
CA ASN A 69 12.26 -51.64 13.27
C ASN A 69 10.99 -50.92 12.80
N TYR A 70 10.28 -51.49 11.82
CA TYR A 70 9.10 -50.84 11.23
C TYR A 70 7.95 -50.64 12.21
N SER A 71 7.83 -51.49 13.23
CA SER A 71 6.82 -51.36 14.28
C SER A 71 7.00 -50.14 15.20
N ALA A 72 8.17 -49.51 15.20
CA ALA A 72 8.50 -48.35 16.04
C ALA A 72 8.52 -47.01 15.26
N LEU A 73 8.17 -47.05 13.97
CA LEU A 73 8.24 -45.89 13.08
C LEU A 73 6.86 -45.28 12.84
N ALA A 74 6.82 -43.96 12.88
CA ALA A 74 5.67 -43.15 12.51
C ALA A 74 5.66 -42.82 11.01
N ALA A 75 6.83 -42.65 10.38
CA ALA A 75 6.96 -42.35 8.96
C ALA A 75 8.40 -42.56 8.43
N VAL A 76 8.55 -42.57 7.11
CA VAL A 76 9.85 -42.51 6.42
C VAL A 76 9.77 -41.42 5.35
N LYS A 77 10.74 -40.49 5.32
CA LYS A 77 10.80 -39.38 4.34
C LYS A 77 12.10 -39.39 3.57
N LYS A 78 12.04 -39.13 2.26
CA LYS A 78 13.21 -38.91 1.40
C LYS A 78 13.57 -37.42 1.43
N LYS A 79 14.84 -37.07 1.69
CA LYS A 79 15.36 -35.70 1.62
C LYS A 79 16.51 -35.64 0.62
N LEU A 80 16.36 -34.83 -0.43
CA LEU A 80 17.42 -34.60 -1.41
C LEU A 80 18.39 -33.52 -0.90
N GLY A 81 19.69 -33.74 -1.06
CA GLY A 81 20.71 -32.78 -0.67
C GLY A 81 20.82 -31.63 -1.68
N VAL A 82 20.77 -30.38 -1.21
CA VAL A 82 21.06 -29.20 -2.04
C VAL A 82 22.57 -29.04 -2.13
N GLY A 83 23.13 -29.09 -3.34
CA GLY A 83 24.57 -28.96 -3.56
C GLY A 83 25.04 -27.52 -3.32
N THR A 84 25.94 -27.32 -2.35
CA THR A 84 26.69 -26.07 -2.21
C THR A 84 27.90 -26.05 -3.13
N VAL A 85 28.46 -24.86 -3.39
CA VAL A 85 29.61 -24.61 -4.29
C VAL A 85 30.88 -25.42 -3.95
N LEU A 86 30.95 -26.00 -2.75
CA LEU A 86 32.04 -26.92 -2.35
C LEU A 86 31.74 -28.40 -2.62
N GLY A 87 30.64 -28.73 -3.31
CA GLY A 87 30.31 -30.05 -3.82
C GLY A 87 30.33 -31.13 -2.73
N LEU A 88 29.21 -31.35 -2.04
CA LEU A 88 28.80 -32.63 -1.41
C LEU A 88 27.48 -32.42 -0.64
N GLY A 89 26.34 -32.44 -1.34
CA GLY A 89 25.03 -32.65 -0.73
C GLY A 89 24.64 -34.12 -0.91
N LEU A 90 24.78 -34.95 0.13
CA LEU A 90 24.33 -36.34 0.06
C LEU A 90 22.82 -36.40 0.29
N ASP A 91 22.14 -37.29 -0.43
CA ASP A 91 20.71 -37.55 -0.22
C ASP A 91 20.52 -38.43 1.03
N HIS A 92 19.41 -38.26 1.73
CA HIS A 92 19.12 -38.95 2.98
C HIS A 92 17.72 -39.59 2.98
N ILE A 93 17.60 -40.74 3.64
CA ILE A 93 16.33 -41.32 4.06
C ILE A 93 16.19 -41.10 5.56
N ASN A 94 15.14 -40.38 5.97
CA ASN A 94 14.83 -40.08 7.35
C ASN A 94 13.80 -41.09 7.87
N PHE A 95 14.16 -41.80 8.94
CA PHE A 95 13.27 -42.67 9.70
C PHE A 95 12.75 -41.88 10.89
N ILE A 96 11.43 -41.75 11.01
CA ILE A 96 10.77 -40.96 12.04
C ILE A 96 10.08 -41.93 12.99
N THR A 97 10.47 -41.91 14.25
CA THR A 97 9.94 -42.78 15.31
C THR A 97 8.72 -42.18 16.00
N GLU A 98 7.95 -42.99 16.74
CA GLU A 98 6.72 -42.54 17.43
C GLU A 98 6.93 -41.50 18.54
N ASP A 99 8.17 -41.33 19.03
CA ASP A 99 8.57 -40.29 19.97
C ASP A 99 8.99 -38.98 19.27
N GLY A 100 8.88 -38.91 17.94
CA GLY A 100 9.25 -37.73 17.15
C GLY A 100 10.74 -37.61 16.84
N SER A 101 11.55 -38.62 17.18
CA SER A 101 12.97 -38.65 16.82
C SER A 101 13.13 -38.90 15.31
N ILE A 102 14.06 -38.17 14.69
CA ILE A 102 14.39 -38.29 13.26
C ILE A 102 15.80 -38.86 13.17
N GLU A 103 15.91 -40.06 12.61
CA GLU A 103 17.18 -40.72 12.34
C GLU A 103 17.45 -40.73 10.83
N SER A 104 18.53 -40.07 10.41
CA SER A 104 18.88 -39.92 9.01
C SER A 104 19.90 -40.96 8.55
N CYS A 105 19.59 -41.68 7.48
CA CYS A 105 20.51 -42.58 6.81
C CYS A 105 20.94 -41.95 5.46
N PRO A 106 22.23 -41.66 5.25
CA PRO A 106 22.70 -41.21 3.94
C PRO A 106 22.51 -42.33 2.92
N VAL A 107 22.13 -42.00 1.68
CA VAL A 107 22.03 -42.97 0.58
C VAL A 107 22.58 -42.32 -0.68
N ASN A 108 23.18 -43.11 -1.57
CA ASN A 108 23.75 -42.61 -2.82
C ASN A 108 22.64 -42.14 -3.77
N ARG A 109 22.82 -40.99 -4.44
CA ARG A 109 21.81 -40.34 -5.31
C ARG A 109 21.19 -41.27 -6.36
N LYS A 110 21.96 -42.24 -6.87
CA LYS A 110 21.49 -43.24 -7.85
C LYS A 110 20.52 -44.26 -7.25
N ASP A 111 20.67 -44.56 -5.96
CA ASP A 111 20.01 -45.67 -5.28
C ASP A 111 18.93 -45.20 -4.29
N VAL A 112 18.90 -43.91 -3.91
CA VAL A 112 17.98 -43.34 -2.90
C VAL A 112 16.52 -43.55 -3.27
N HIS A 113 16.16 -43.35 -4.54
CA HIS A 113 14.77 -43.45 -4.96
C HIS A 113 14.26 -44.88 -4.87
N GLU A 114 15.02 -45.86 -5.39
CA GLU A 114 14.65 -47.27 -5.32
C GLU A 114 14.68 -47.78 -3.87
N ALA A 115 15.70 -47.42 -3.09
CA ALA A 115 15.77 -47.77 -1.67
C ALA A 115 14.55 -47.25 -0.89
N PHE A 116 14.15 -46.00 -1.12
CA PHE A 116 12.98 -45.40 -0.48
C PHE A 116 11.69 -46.14 -0.85
N LEU A 117 11.47 -46.45 -2.14
CA LEU A 117 10.30 -47.19 -2.59
C LEU A 117 10.20 -48.58 -1.93
N ARG A 118 11.31 -49.33 -1.86
CA ARG A 118 11.34 -50.65 -1.22
C ARG A 118 11.08 -50.60 0.28
N ILE A 119 11.60 -49.58 0.96
CA ILE A 119 11.31 -49.34 2.38
C ILE A 119 9.84 -48.97 2.57
N GLN A 120 9.29 -48.13 1.68
CA GLN A 120 7.89 -47.71 1.74
C GLN A 120 6.93 -48.90 1.52
N GLU A 121 7.21 -49.77 0.55
CA GLU A 121 6.45 -51.01 0.32
C GLU A 121 6.43 -51.90 1.58
N ALA A 122 7.58 -52.05 2.25
CA ALA A 122 7.72 -52.91 3.41
C ALA A 122 7.13 -52.32 4.70
N ILE A 123 7.13 -50.99 4.87
CA ILE A 123 6.59 -50.32 6.07
C ILE A 123 5.08 -50.10 6.02
N ASN A 124 4.46 -50.03 4.82
CA ASN A 124 3.04 -49.72 4.63
C ASN A 124 2.08 -50.56 5.50
N PRO A 125 2.25 -51.89 5.66
CA PRO A 125 1.39 -52.70 6.53
C PRO A 125 1.44 -52.26 8.01
N TYR A 126 2.62 -51.87 8.50
CA TYR A 126 2.83 -51.40 9.87
C TYR A 126 2.21 -50.01 10.09
N LEU A 127 2.32 -49.10 9.11
CA LEU A 127 1.66 -47.80 9.16
C LEU A 127 0.12 -47.94 9.15
N ALA A 128 -0.41 -48.90 8.39
CA ALA A 128 -1.85 -49.18 8.37
C ALA A 128 -2.36 -49.73 9.71
N GLU A 129 -1.60 -50.64 10.36
CA GLU A 129 -1.92 -51.14 11.70
C GLU A 129 -1.84 -50.04 12.76
N ARG A 130 -0.80 -49.18 12.68
CA ARG A 130 -0.65 -47.98 13.51
C ARG A 130 -1.86 -47.05 13.37
N LYS A 131 -2.30 -46.76 12.14
CA LYS A 131 -3.49 -45.94 11.88
C LYS A 131 -4.74 -46.52 12.55
N LYS A 132 -4.97 -47.84 12.45
CA LYS A 132 -6.09 -48.52 13.14
C LYS A 132 -6.01 -48.37 14.66
N ARG A 133 -4.81 -48.53 15.24
CA ARG A 133 -4.58 -48.37 16.68
C ARG A 133 -4.87 -46.94 17.16
N LEU A 134 -4.40 -45.93 16.43
CA LEU A 134 -4.60 -44.51 16.78
C LEU A 134 -6.08 -44.12 16.71
N LEU A 135 -6.79 -44.58 15.67
CA LEU A 135 -8.24 -44.37 15.55
C LEU A 135 -9.00 -45.02 16.72
N ALA A 136 -8.61 -46.21 17.16
CA ALA A 136 -9.20 -46.85 18.33
C ALA A 136 -8.93 -46.10 19.65
N GLN A 137 -7.89 -45.26 19.71
CA GLN A 137 -7.57 -44.39 20.83
C GLN A 137 -8.25 -43.00 20.74
N GLY A 138 -9.06 -42.76 19.70
CA GLY A 138 -9.73 -41.47 19.46
C GLY A 138 -8.85 -40.41 18.79
N ILE A 139 -7.67 -40.79 18.27
CA ILE A 139 -6.80 -39.89 17.51
C ILE A 139 -7.20 -39.97 16.04
N ARG A 140 -7.65 -38.85 15.47
CA ARG A 140 -8.09 -38.72 14.07
C ARG A 140 -6.91 -38.53 13.13
N TYR A 141 -5.98 -37.65 13.51
CA TYR A 141 -4.78 -37.33 12.74
C TYR A 141 -3.54 -37.47 13.62
N SER A 142 -2.47 -38.01 13.05
CA SER A 142 -1.14 -38.11 13.69
C SER A 142 -0.09 -37.75 12.66
N LEU A 143 0.37 -36.51 12.71
CA LEU A 143 1.14 -35.86 11.65
C LEU A 143 2.52 -35.48 12.16
N ILE A 144 3.49 -35.47 11.25
CA ILE A 144 4.79 -34.89 11.56
C ILE A 144 4.61 -33.38 11.61
N SER A 145 5.04 -32.78 12.71
CA SER A 145 4.91 -31.35 12.92
C SER A 145 6.20 -30.78 13.49
N SER A 146 6.38 -29.47 13.38
CA SER A 146 7.48 -28.76 14.02
C SER A 146 6.98 -27.51 14.73
N ILE A 147 7.68 -27.14 15.79
CA ILE A 147 7.52 -25.87 16.49
C ILE A 147 8.82 -25.09 16.34
N GLY A 148 8.77 -23.98 15.60
CA GLY A 148 9.96 -23.18 15.27
C GLY A 148 10.96 -23.93 14.36
N LEU A 149 12.21 -23.46 14.34
CA LEU A 149 13.21 -23.90 13.35
C LEU A 149 13.84 -25.29 13.62
N THR A 150 13.77 -25.81 14.85
CA THR A 150 14.60 -26.96 15.26
C THR A 150 13.85 -28.09 15.97
N ASN A 151 12.59 -27.88 16.37
CA ASN A 151 11.87 -28.82 17.23
C ASN A 151 10.82 -29.62 16.45
N SER A 152 11.26 -30.72 15.84
CA SER A 152 10.41 -31.68 15.14
C SER A 152 9.76 -32.67 16.10
N GLY A 153 8.51 -33.04 15.85
CA GLY A 153 7.75 -33.97 16.67
C GLY A 153 6.54 -34.55 15.95
N ILE A 154 5.66 -35.21 16.71
CA ILE A 154 4.37 -35.72 16.23
C ILE A 154 3.25 -34.89 16.85
N MET A 155 2.33 -34.44 16.01
CA MET A 155 1.08 -33.80 16.43
C MET A 155 -0.07 -34.79 16.28
N ASP A 156 -0.65 -35.19 17.41
CA ASP A 156 -1.84 -36.02 17.48
C ASP A 156 -3.06 -35.10 17.69
N ILE A 157 -4.07 -35.23 16.83
CA ILE A 157 -5.31 -34.44 16.87
C ILE A 157 -6.48 -35.38 17.15
N SER A 158 -7.19 -35.13 18.24
CA SER A 158 -8.45 -35.79 18.61
C SER A 158 -9.63 -34.83 18.46
N ASP A 159 -10.83 -35.31 18.77
CA ASP A 159 -12.07 -34.53 18.63
C ASP A 159 -12.13 -33.31 19.59
N ASP A 160 -11.30 -33.28 20.65
CA ASP A 160 -11.34 -32.28 21.74
C ASP A 160 -10.01 -31.51 21.96
N LYS A 161 -8.90 -31.95 21.35
CA LYS A 161 -7.57 -31.34 21.57
C LYS A 161 -6.56 -31.70 20.48
N ALA A 162 -5.53 -30.88 20.38
CA ALA A 162 -4.29 -31.17 19.67
C ALA A 162 -3.13 -31.34 20.66
N VAL A 163 -2.34 -32.40 20.51
CA VAL A 163 -1.20 -32.73 21.36
C VAL A 163 0.06 -32.88 20.51
N PHE A 164 0.99 -31.96 20.69
CA PHE A 164 2.33 -32.05 20.11
C PHE A 164 3.28 -32.75 21.07
N LYS A 165 4.04 -33.73 20.56
CA LYS A 165 5.09 -34.47 21.27
C LYS A 165 6.42 -34.26 20.54
N GLY A 166 7.34 -33.50 21.15
CA GLY A 166 8.67 -33.22 20.62
C GLY A 166 9.78 -34.04 21.28
N LYS A 167 11.03 -33.80 20.86
CA LYS A 167 12.22 -34.47 21.44
C LYS A 167 12.36 -34.17 22.94
N ALA A 168 12.94 -35.13 23.68
CA ALA A 168 13.20 -35.05 25.14
C ALA A 168 11.97 -34.94 26.06
N GLY A 169 10.79 -35.40 25.61
CA GLY A 169 9.57 -35.46 26.45
C GLY A 169 8.81 -34.14 26.56
N GLN A 170 9.18 -33.13 25.76
CA GLN A 170 8.43 -31.88 25.67
C GLN A 170 7.08 -32.14 25.00
N SER A 171 5.99 -31.94 25.74
CA SER A 171 4.63 -32.02 25.21
C SER A 171 3.94 -30.67 25.30
N LYS A 172 3.22 -30.28 24.24
CA LYS A 172 2.34 -29.12 24.25
C LYS A 172 0.93 -29.59 23.93
N VAL A 173 -0.03 -29.12 24.73
CA VAL A 173 -1.44 -29.44 24.54
C VAL A 173 -2.19 -28.15 24.20
N VAL A 174 -3.13 -28.27 23.29
CA VAL A 174 -4.12 -27.25 22.94
C VAL A 174 -5.49 -27.90 23.07
N PHE A 175 -6.26 -27.50 24.07
CA PHE A 175 -7.64 -27.96 24.19
C PHE A 175 -8.54 -27.07 23.34
N PHE A 176 -9.45 -27.66 22.56
CA PHE A 176 -10.31 -26.91 21.63
C PHE A 176 -11.29 -25.97 22.34
N ARG A 177 -11.64 -26.26 23.59
CA ARG A 177 -12.42 -25.36 24.46
C ARG A 177 -11.73 -24.01 24.70
N ASP A 178 -10.39 -23.97 24.68
CA ASP A 178 -9.59 -22.77 24.96
C ASP A 178 -9.20 -22.03 23.66
N VAL A 179 -9.64 -22.52 22.49
CA VAL A 179 -9.32 -21.95 21.17
C VAL A 179 -10.37 -20.91 20.78
N LYS A 180 -9.95 -19.68 20.51
CA LYS A 180 -10.80 -18.61 19.99
C LYS A 180 -11.09 -18.81 18.50
N PHE A 181 -10.05 -18.97 17.70
CA PHE A 181 -10.16 -19.33 16.29
C PHE A 181 -8.91 -20.09 15.85
N VAL A 182 -9.02 -20.78 14.72
CA VAL A 182 -7.91 -21.46 14.06
C VAL A 182 -7.71 -20.84 12.68
N SER A 183 -6.46 -20.70 12.26
CA SER A 183 -6.10 -20.27 10.91
C SER A 183 -5.04 -21.20 10.32
N ALA A 184 -5.01 -21.31 9.00
CA ALA A 184 -3.99 -22.05 8.28
C ALA A 184 -3.23 -21.08 7.36
N SER A 185 -1.92 -20.97 7.55
CA SER A 185 -1.07 -20.05 6.78
C SER A 185 0.26 -20.71 6.41
N ALA A 186 0.66 -20.65 5.14
CA ALA A 186 1.99 -21.08 4.65
C ALA A 186 2.51 -22.45 5.16
N GLY A 187 1.64 -23.46 5.34
CA GLY A 187 2.03 -24.77 5.88
C GLY A 187 2.05 -24.85 7.42
N SER A 188 1.47 -23.88 8.13
CA SER A 188 1.28 -23.85 9.57
C SER A 188 -0.20 -23.82 9.95
N LEU A 189 -0.54 -24.51 11.03
CA LEU A 189 -1.83 -24.43 11.70
C LEU A 189 -1.66 -23.61 12.97
N ASP A 190 -2.31 -22.45 13.01
CA ASP A 190 -2.16 -21.45 14.05
C ASP A 190 -3.43 -21.41 14.92
N PHE A 191 -3.27 -21.71 16.21
CA PHE A 191 -4.34 -21.69 17.20
C PHE A 191 -4.25 -20.40 18.00
N SER A 192 -5.23 -19.52 17.83
CA SER A 192 -5.40 -18.34 18.67
C SER A 192 -6.22 -18.72 19.90
N LEU A 193 -5.63 -18.57 21.10
CA LEU A 193 -6.26 -18.96 22.36
C LEU A 193 -7.03 -17.80 23.00
N THR A 194 -7.96 -18.13 23.89
CA THR A 194 -8.79 -17.13 24.58
C THR A 194 -8.01 -16.21 25.52
N ASP A 195 -6.78 -16.57 25.90
CA ASP A 195 -5.88 -15.74 26.70
C ASP A 195 -5.02 -14.78 25.84
N GLY A 196 -5.20 -14.78 24.52
CA GLY A 196 -4.45 -13.98 23.56
C GLY A 196 -3.14 -14.62 23.08
N THR A 197 -2.81 -15.83 23.54
CA THR A 197 -1.60 -16.52 23.09
C THR A 197 -1.81 -17.21 21.74
N LEU A 198 -0.80 -17.15 20.88
CA LEU A 198 -0.78 -17.83 19.59
C LEU A 198 0.09 -19.09 19.68
N LYS A 199 -0.46 -20.24 19.28
CA LYS A 199 0.30 -21.49 19.15
C LYS A 199 0.30 -21.98 17.71
N SER A 200 1.46 -21.90 17.08
CA SER A 200 1.69 -22.30 15.68
C SER A 200 2.37 -23.65 15.58
N PHE A 201 1.88 -24.48 14.66
CA PHE A 201 2.41 -25.83 14.38
C PHE A 201 2.52 -26.06 12.88
N THR A 202 3.72 -26.36 12.39
CA THR A 202 3.92 -26.70 10.97
C THR A 202 3.28 -28.04 10.65
N ILE A 203 2.58 -28.16 9.52
CA ILE A 203 1.98 -29.40 9.02
C ILE A 203 2.38 -29.59 7.56
N ASP A 204 2.46 -30.84 7.10
CA ASP A 204 2.67 -31.14 5.68
C ASP A 204 1.55 -30.52 4.81
N LYS A 205 1.93 -29.79 3.74
CA LYS A 205 1.01 -29.06 2.84
C LYS A 205 -0.15 -29.91 2.32
N GLU A 206 0.06 -31.21 2.09
CA GLU A 206 -0.95 -32.12 1.55
C GLU A 206 -2.14 -32.35 2.50
N PHE A 207 -1.95 -32.17 3.80
CA PHE A 207 -2.98 -32.46 4.82
C PHE A 207 -3.52 -31.20 5.50
N ILE A 208 -2.99 -30.02 5.19
CA ILE A 208 -3.32 -28.79 5.93
C ILE A 208 -4.80 -28.42 5.81
N ASP A 209 -5.36 -28.50 4.60
CA ASP A 209 -6.77 -28.12 4.34
C ASP A 209 -7.75 -29.09 5.01
N GLU A 210 -7.46 -30.40 4.93
CA GLU A 210 -8.28 -31.44 5.55
C GLU A 210 -8.29 -31.30 7.08
N VAL A 211 -7.11 -31.10 7.67
CA VAL A 211 -6.94 -30.95 9.11
C VAL A 211 -7.55 -29.63 9.59
N TYR A 212 -7.34 -28.53 8.86
CA TYR A 212 -7.95 -27.24 9.15
C TYR A 212 -9.47 -27.33 9.17
N SER A 213 -10.06 -27.95 8.15
CA SER A 213 -11.52 -28.15 8.09
C SER A 213 -12.03 -28.95 9.29
N PHE A 214 -11.37 -30.05 9.63
CA PHE A 214 -11.72 -30.86 10.80
C PHE A 214 -11.65 -30.07 12.11
N VAL A 215 -10.53 -29.37 12.36
CA VAL A 215 -10.34 -28.60 13.59
C VAL A 215 -11.34 -27.44 13.67
N SER A 216 -11.59 -26.77 12.54
CA SER A 216 -12.58 -25.68 12.45
C SER A 216 -13.99 -26.17 12.81
N GLU A 217 -14.42 -27.33 12.32
CA GLU A 217 -15.70 -27.93 12.74
C GLU A 217 -15.70 -28.34 14.22
N ALA A 218 -14.59 -28.88 14.74
CA ALA A 218 -14.49 -29.33 16.12
C ALA A 218 -14.54 -28.19 17.15
N ILE A 219 -14.07 -26.98 16.80
CA ILE A 219 -14.09 -25.82 17.71
C ILE A 219 -15.45 -25.09 17.76
N LYS A 220 -16.28 -25.20 16.70
CA LYS A 220 -17.60 -24.53 16.61
C LYS A 220 -18.50 -24.68 17.84
N PRO A 221 -18.73 -25.88 18.41
CA PRO A 221 -19.60 -26.02 19.57
C PRO A 221 -19.10 -25.21 20.78
N TYR A 222 -17.79 -25.16 21.00
CA TYR A 222 -17.19 -24.40 22.09
C TYR A 222 -17.26 -22.89 21.87
N ILE A 223 -17.19 -22.44 20.62
CA ILE A 223 -17.39 -21.01 20.27
C ILE A 223 -18.84 -20.62 20.51
N ALA A 224 -19.80 -21.47 20.11
CA ALA A 224 -21.22 -21.24 20.34
C ALA A 224 -21.56 -21.18 21.85
N GLU A 225 -21.08 -22.14 22.64
CA GLU A 225 -21.28 -22.16 24.09
C GLU A 225 -20.73 -20.89 24.77
N ARG A 226 -19.54 -20.42 24.36
CA ARG A 226 -18.96 -19.16 24.85
C ARG A 226 -19.79 -17.95 24.46
N LYS A 227 -20.27 -17.90 23.21
CA LYS A 227 -21.15 -16.83 22.73
C LYS A 227 -22.44 -16.79 23.56
N ASP A 228 -23.07 -17.93 23.80
CA ASP A 228 -24.28 -18.02 24.62
C ASP A 228 -24.01 -17.60 26.08
N ALA A 229 -22.86 -17.98 26.64
CA ALA A 229 -22.45 -17.58 27.99
C ALA A 229 -22.16 -16.07 28.12
N LEU A 230 -21.60 -15.45 27.09
CA LEU A 230 -21.40 -13.99 27.04
C LEU A 230 -22.73 -13.26 26.90
N LEU A 231 -23.61 -13.73 26.01
CA LEU A 231 -24.95 -13.18 25.83
C LEU A 231 -25.80 -13.28 27.10
N ALA A 232 -25.66 -14.37 27.87
CA ALA A 232 -26.32 -14.52 29.17
C ALA A 232 -25.85 -13.47 30.22
N GLN A 233 -24.65 -12.91 30.05
CA GLN A 233 -24.12 -11.81 30.84
C GLN A 233 -24.45 -10.43 30.25
N GLY A 234 -25.19 -10.38 29.14
CA GLY A 234 -25.50 -9.15 28.40
C GLY A 234 -24.36 -8.64 27.52
N ILE A 235 -23.30 -9.43 27.35
CA ILE A 235 -22.13 -9.08 26.53
C ILE A 235 -22.35 -9.62 25.11
N TYR A 236 -22.47 -8.73 24.13
CA TYR A 236 -22.66 -9.08 22.73
C TYR A 236 -21.32 -9.37 22.04
N PHE A 237 -20.29 -8.59 22.37
CA PHE A 237 -18.93 -8.79 21.87
C PHE A 237 -17.92 -8.65 23.01
N SER A 238 -16.89 -9.49 23.00
CA SER A 238 -15.77 -9.44 23.94
C SER A 238 -14.47 -9.73 23.21
N CYS A 239 -13.52 -8.79 23.25
CA CYS A 239 -12.23 -8.95 22.59
C CYS A 239 -11.08 -8.37 23.40
N LEU A 240 -9.88 -8.83 23.09
CA LEU A 240 -8.68 -8.19 23.61
C LEU A 240 -8.55 -6.83 22.96
N SER A 241 -8.32 -5.82 23.79
CA SER A 241 -8.22 -4.44 23.35
C SER A 241 -7.05 -3.79 24.07
N SER A 242 -6.57 -2.70 23.50
CA SER A 242 -5.77 -1.72 24.21
C SER A 242 -6.54 -0.41 24.30
N TYR A 243 -6.26 0.35 25.34
CA TYR A 243 -6.73 1.71 25.53
C TYR A 243 -5.54 2.54 26.03
N GLY A 244 -5.07 3.47 25.21
CA GLY A 244 -3.79 4.15 25.45
C GLY A 244 -2.62 3.15 25.52
N SER A 245 -1.91 3.13 26.66
CA SER A 245 -0.79 2.21 26.91
C SER A 245 -1.18 0.91 27.62
N GLU A 246 -2.45 0.75 28.00
CA GLU A 246 -2.89 -0.41 28.78
C GLU A 246 -3.52 -1.49 27.90
N SER A 247 -3.30 -2.76 28.24
CA SER A 247 -3.95 -3.91 27.60
C SER A 247 -5.03 -4.46 28.51
N GLY A 248 -6.16 -4.84 27.92
CA GLY A 248 -7.35 -5.25 28.65
C GLY A 248 -8.33 -6.00 27.77
N THR A 249 -9.57 -6.08 28.24
CA THR A 249 -10.69 -6.68 27.51
C THR A 249 -11.74 -5.61 27.25
N LEU A 250 -12.14 -5.43 26.00
CA LEU A 250 -13.28 -4.61 25.63
C LEU A 250 -14.53 -5.48 25.55
N ASN A 251 -15.51 -5.16 26.40
CA ASN A 251 -16.82 -5.76 26.39
C ASN A 251 -17.84 -4.77 25.85
N ILE A 252 -18.66 -5.23 24.90
CA ILE A 252 -19.71 -4.43 24.29
C ILE A 252 -21.06 -4.98 24.75
N TYR A 253 -21.78 -4.14 25.47
CA TYR A 253 -23.13 -4.37 25.96
C TYR A 253 -24.14 -3.73 25.01
N GLU A 254 -25.42 -3.89 25.32
CA GLU A 254 -26.49 -3.27 24.54
C GLU A 254 -26.49 -1.73 24.61
N ASP A 255 -26.07 -1.17 25.74
CA ASP A 255 -26.17 0.26 26.06
C ASP A 255 -24.82 0.94 26.35
N LYS A 256 -23.72 0.18 26.39
CA LYS A 256 -22.38 0.70 26.70
C LYS A 256 -21.25 -0.14 26.10
N ALA A 257 -20.09 0.47 25.95
CA ALA A 257 -18.81 -0.20 25.79
C ALA A 257 -18.00 -0.06 27.07
N GLU A 258 -17.43 -1.15 27.58
CA GLU A 258 -16.66 -1.21 28.81
C GLU A 258 -15.32 -1.87 28.55
N PHE A 259 -14.25 -1.10 28.72
CA PHE A 259 -12.89 -1.59 28.71
C PHE A 259 -12.44 -1.93 30.14
N MET A 260 -11.96 -3.15 30.33
CA MET A 260 -11.40 -3.62 31.60
C MET A 260 -9.90 -3.84 31.47
N GLY A 261 -9.11 -2.92 32.03
CA GLY A 261 -7.66 -2.99 32.06
C GLY A 261 -7.12 -4.09 32.97
N LYS A 262 -5.96 -4.67 32.63
CA LYS A 262 -5.31 -5.69 33.47
C LYS A 262 -4.79 -5.13 34.81
N MET A 263 -4.53 -3.83 34.89
CA MET A 263 -4.04 -3.15 36.10
C MET A 263 -5.18 -2.55 36.94
N GLY A 264 -6.44 -2.71 36.51
CA GLY A 264 -7.63 -2.26 37.23
C GLY A 264 -8.18 -0.91 36.80
N ASP A 265 -7.58 -0.26 35.78
CA ASP A 265 -8.15 0.92 35.15
C ASP A 265 -9.27 0.47 34.19
N ASN A 266 -10.51 0.82 34.55
CA ASN A 266 -11.69 0.49 33.75
C ASN A 266 -12.24 1.78 33.14
N GLU A 267 -12.61 1.71 31.87
CA GLU A 267 -13.20 2.83 31.13
C GLU A 267 -14.56 2.41 30.58
N ILE A 268 -15.57 3.25 30.81
CA ILE A 268 -16.95 2.97 30.42
C ILE A 268 -17.46 4.11 29.55
N VAL A 269 -17.99 3.76 28.38
CA VAL A 269 -18.63 4.69 27.45
C VAL A 269 -20.07 4.25 27.24
N PHE A 270 -21.02 5.04 27.75
CA PHE A 270 -22.43 4.78 27.50
C PHE A 270 -22.82 5.24 26.10
N PHE A 271 -23.57 4.42 25.38
CA PHE A 271 -24.03 4.70 24.01
C PHE A 271 -24.98 5.89 23.93
N GLN A 272 -25.67 6.21 25.02
CA GLN A 272 -26.42 7.45 25.10
C GLN A 272 -25.51 8.67 24.90
N ASP A 273 -24.26 8.63 25.35
CA ASP A 273 -23.34 9.77 25.26
C ASP A 273 -22.53 9.78 23.95
N VAL A 274 -22.70 8.76 23.10
CA VAL A 274 -22.04 8.61 21.81
C VAL A 274 -22.90 9.22 20.70
N ARG A 275 -22.30 10.07 19.88
CA ARG A 275 -22.93 10.69 18.71
C ARG A 275 -22.75 9.85 17.46
N THR A 276 -21.52 9.44 17.20
CA THR A 276 -21.18 8.63 16.03
C THR A 276 -20.03 7.71 16.36
N ALA A 277 -19.92 6.64 15.58
CA ALA A 277 -18.85 5.68 15.69
C ALA A 277 -18.25 5.45 14.30
N CYS A 278 -16.91 5.38 14.23
CA CYS A 278 -16.22 4.98 13.02
C CYS A 278 -15.06 4.04 13.34
N LEU A 279 -14.51 3.43 12.29
CA LEU A 279 -13.24 2.71 12.38
C LEU A 279 -12.16 3.64 11.84
N PHE A 280 -11.12 3.87 12.65
CA PHE A 280 -9.91 4.57 12.23
C PHE A 280 -8.73 3.63 12.44
N THR A 281 -7.92 3.44 11.39
CA THR A 281 -6.83 2.44 11.34
C THR A 281 -7.25 1.06 11.85
N GLU A 282 -6.98 0.73 13.11
CA GLU A 282 -7.26 -0.54 13.81
C GLU A 282 -8.13 -0.38 15.07
N SER A 283 -8.66 0.82 15.30
CA SER A 283 -9.48 1.14 16.48
C SER A 283 -10.92 1.49 16.12
N LEU A 284 -11.82 1.19 17.05
CA LEU A 284 -13.17 1.72 17.13
C LEU A 284 -13.11 3.08 17.82
N GLU A 285 -13.41 4.14 17.07
CA GLU A 285 -13.52 5.51 17.57
C GLU A 285 -14.98 5.80 17.91
N LEU A 286 -15.24 6.11 19.18
CA LEU A 286 -16.53 6.57 19.67
C LEU A 286 -16.44 8.08 19.93
N PHE A 287 -17.15 8.87 19.12
CA PHE A 287 -17.23 10.31 19.30
C PHE A 287 -18.35 10.64 20.26
N LEU A 288 -18.00 11.29 21.36
CA LEU A 288 -18.91 11.66 22.43
C LEU A 288 -19.57 13.00 22.15
N THR A 289 -20.75 13.19 22.74
CA THR A 289 -21.55 14.42 22.63
C THR A 289 -20.85 15.68 23.15
N ASN A 290 -19.86 15.54 24.02
CA ASN A 290 -19.05 16.66 24.55
C ASN A 290 -17.85 17.04 23.64
N GLY A 291 -17.75 16.48 22.44
CA GLY A 291 -16.66 16.75 21.49
C GLY A 291 -15.38 15.95 21.71
N THR A 292 -15.30 15.09 22.73
CA THR A 292 -14.16 14.18 22.93
C THR A 292 -14.37 12.86 22.20
N SER A 293 -13.30 12.13 21.90
CA SER A 293 -13.39 10.76 21.36
C SER A 293 -12.71 9.75 22.29
N LYS A 294 -13.20 8.51 22.23
CA LYS A 294 -12.62 7.36 22.92
C LYS A 294 -12.28 6.29 21.87
N SER A 295 -11.03 5.86 21.87
CA SER A 295 -10.49 4.93 20.87
C SER A 295 -10.15 3.59 21.53
N PHE A 296 -10.73 2.51 21.02
CA PHE A 296 -10.47 1.15 21.51
C PHE A 296 -9.96 0.26 20.37
N ALA A 297 -8.85 -0.46 20.58
CA ALA A 297 -8.40 -1.43 19.57
C ALA A 297 -9.39 -2.60 19.46
N VAL A 298 -9.75 -2.98 18.23
CA VAL A 298 -10.69 -4.09 18.01
C VAL A 298 -10.06 -5.11 17.06
N GLU A 299 -10.23 -6.39 17.39
CA GLU A 299 -9.71 -7.49 16.57
C GLU A 299 -10.30 -7.45 15.13
N VAL A 300 -9.44 -7.75 14.16
CA VAL A 300 -9.70 -7.52 12.71
C VAL A 300 -10.93 -8.28 12.21
N ASP A 301 -11.16 -9.47 12.76
CA ASP A 301 -12.23 -10.39 12.38
C ASP A 301 -13.62 -9.89 12.82
N ILE A 302 -13.74 -9.19 13.95
CA ILE A 302 -15.04 -8.75 14.49
C ILE A 302 -15.32 -7.26 14.29
N ARG A 303 -14.34 -6.45 13.87
CA ARG A 303 -14.44 -4.98 13.89
C ARG A 303 -15.63 -4.40 13.11
N ASN A 304 -15.97 -5.01 11.98
CA ASN A 304 -17.08 -4.52 11.14
C ASN A 304 -18.44 -4.84 11.78
N GLU A 305 -18.58 -6.02 12.37
CA GLU A 305 -19.79 -6.42 13.10
C GLU A 305 -19.99 -5.55 14.34
N VAL A 306 -18.91 -5.31 15.08
CA VAL A 306 -18.89 -4.40 16.23
C VAL A 306 -19.32 -2.99 15.82
N LEU A 307 -18.74 -2.41 14.76
CA LEU A 307 -19.12 -1.08 14.30
C LEU A 307 -20.61 -1.01 13.91
N ALA A 308 -21.10 -2.00 13.17
CA ALA A 308 -22.48 -2.07 12.74
C ALA A 308 -23.45 -2.12 13.93
N PHE A 309 -23.15 -2.99 14.91
CA PHE A 309 -23.92 -3.11 16.14
C PHE A 309 -23.93 -1.81 16.94
N VAL A 310 -22.78 -1.17 17.14
CA VAL A 310 -22.69 0.10 17.86
C VAL A 310 -23.51 1.18 17.15
N LYS A 311 -23.40 1.29 15.81
CA LYS A 311 -24.18 2.25 15.01
C LYS A 311 -25.69 2.05 15.16
N GLU A 312 -26.15 0.80 15.15
CA GLU A 312 -27.57 0.47 15.38
C GLU A 312 -28.02 0.89 16.78
N LYS A 313 -27.22 0.61 17.81
CA LYS A 313 -27.57 0.89 19.21
C LYS A 313 -27.49 2.36 19.58
N ILE A 314 -26.63 3.16 18.96
CA ILE A 314 -26.60 4.62 19.18
C ILE A 314 -27.72 5.35 18.44
N GLN A 315 -28.27 4.77 17.36
CA GLN A 315 -29.23 5.44 16.48
C GLN A 315 -30.46 6.03 17.20
N PRO A 316 -31.13 5.36 18.15
CA PRO A 316 -32.26 5.94 18.86
C PRO A 316 -31.89 7.21 19.65
N TYR A 317 -30.69 7.23 20.24
CA TYR A 317 -30.19 8.38 21.00
C TYR A 317 -29.82 9.54 20.07
N VAL A 318 -29.26 9.24 18.90
CA VAL A 318 -28.96 10.22 17.86
C VAL A 318 -30.25 10.83 17.29
N LEU A 319 -31.24 10.00 16.97
CA LEU A 319 -32.55 10.45 16.48
C LEU A 319 -33.25 11.34 17.51
N LYS A 320 -33.24 10.96 18.80
CA LYS A 320 -33.86 11.78 19.86
C LYS A 320 -33.29 13.21 19.94
N ARG A 321 -32.03 13.41 19.55
CA ARG A 321 -31.35 14.73 19.54
C ARG A 321 -31.52 15.51 18.25
N THR A 322 -31.75 14.82 17.14
CA THR A 322 -31.79 15.42 15.79
C THR A 322 -33.22 15.62 15.29
N VAL A 323 -34.22 14.96 15.88
CA VAL A 323 -35.63 15.12 15.53
C VAL A 323 -36.14 16.51 15.93
N GLY A 324 -36.72 17.22 14.96
CA GLY A 324 -37.30 18.56 15.10
C GLY A 324 -36.31 19.71 14.85
N PHE A 325 -35.05 19.42 14.56
CA PHE A 325 -34.05 20.39 14.11
C PHE A 325 -34.02 20.44 12.56
N ASP A 326 -35.18 20.70 11.96
CA ASP A 326 -35.37 20.58 10.50
C ASP A 326 -34.79 21.78 9.72
N LEU A 327 -34.50 22.88 10.42
CA LEU A 327 -33.86 24.07 9.86
C LEU A 327 -32.37 24.06 10.19
N SER A 328 -31.53 24.00 9.17
CA SER A 328 -30.07 24.07 9.31
C SER A 328 -29.53 25.21 8.46
N PHE A 329 -28.60 25.98 9.03
CA PHE A 329 -27.94 27.11 8.38
C PHE A 329 -26.43 26.95 8.44
N GLY A 330 -25.74 27.17 7.32
CA GLY A 330 -24.29 26.99 7.23
C GLY A 330 -23.88 25.69 6.56
N VAL A 331 -22.61 25.59 6.16
CA VAL A 331 -22.09 24.47 5.37
C VAL A 331 -21.04 23.68 6.16
N ASP A 332 -19.97 24.34 6.60
CA ASP A 332 -18.85 23.70 7.32
C ASP A 332 -19.14 23.56 8.83
N GLU A 333 -19.46 24.67 9.50
CA GLU A 333 -20.20 24.68 10.77
C GLU A 333 -21.67 25.01 10.49
N GLN A 334 -22.57 24.38 11.25
CA GLN A 334 -24.01 24.52 11.03
C GLN A 334 -24.71 24.96 12.31
N ILE A 335 -25.71 25.82 12.18
CA ILE A 335 -26.67 26.13 13.22
C ILE A 335 -27.93 25.37 12.89
N GLU A 336 -28.32 24.42 13.72
CA GLU A 336 -29.60 23.76 13.57
C GLU A 336 -30.59 24.34 14.56
N VAL A 337 -31.82 24.59 14.07
CA VAL A 337 -32.88 25.26 14.79
C VAL A 337 -34.10 24.37 14.88
N ASN A 338 -34.64 24.27 16.09
CA ASN A 338 -35.93 23.67 16.36
C ASN A 338 -36.96 24.77 16.63
N GLU A 339 -37.76 25.07 15.61
CA GLU A 339 -38.78 26.13 15.67
C GLU A 339 -39.86 25.86 16.71
N GLU A 340 -40.33 24.61 16.83
CA GLU A 340 -41.39 24.24 17.78
C GLU A 340 -40.99 24.48 19.24
N ARG A 341 -39.71 24.23 19.55
CA ARG A 341 -39.14 24.38 20.89
C ARG A 341 -38.49 25.74 21.12
N GLY A 342 -38.23 26.51 20.05
CA GLY A 342 -37.55 27.81 20.13
C GLY A 342 -36.09 27.69 20.61
N VAL A 343 -35.40 26.60 20.26
CA VAL A 343 -34.00 26.34 20.65
C VAL A 343 -33.13 26.08 19.43
N PHE A 344 -31.82 26.31 19.58
CA PHE A 344 -30.81 26.00 18.57
C PHE A 344 -29.59 25.32 19.20
N HIS A 345 -28.82 24.61 18.39
CA HIS A 345 -27.46 24.20 18.72
C HIS A 345 -26.52 24.44 17.54
N ILE A 346 -25.22 24.40 17.81
CA ILE A 346 -24.18 24.58 16.81
C ILE A 346 -23.48 23.25 16.58
N LEU A 347 -23.46 22.81 15.33
CA LEU A 347 -22.65 21.71 14.83
C LEU A 347 -21.27 22.23 14.44
N ARG A 348 -20.22 21.69 15.05
CA ARG A 348 -18.83 21.97 14.67
C ARG A 348 -18.13 20.72 14.16
N GLN A 349 -17.01 20.94 13.45
CA GLN A 349 -16.12 19.88 12.95
C GLN A 349 -16.86 18.81 12.12
N GLY A 350 -17.66 19.24 11.13
CA GLY A 350 -18.41 18.32 10.27
C GLY A 350 -19.47 17.50 11.00
N GLY A 351 -19.99 18.02 12.13
CA GLY A 351 -20.97 17.32 12.95
C GLY A 351 -20.36 16.33 13.93
N SER A 352 -19.15 16.59 14.45
CA SER A 352 -18.56 15.79 15.54
C SER A 352 -18.88 16.39 16.91
N GLU A 353 -19.00 17.71 16.99
CA GLU A 353 -19.35 18.45 18.20
C GLU A 353 -20.75 19.08 18.05
N ILE A 354 -21.56 19.02 19.12
CA ILE A 354 -22.84 19.74 19.27
C ILE A 354 -22.72 20.56 20.54
N THR A 355 -22.98 21.86 20.46
CA THR A 355 -23.14 22.67 21.66
C THR A 355 -24.44 22.33 22.38
N ASN A 356 -24.52 22.60 23.69
CA ASN A 356 -25.80 22.49 24.40
C ASN A 356 -26.90 23.32 23.72
N GLU A 357 -28.15 22.89 23.88
CA GLU A 357 -29.31 23.62 23.38
C GLU A 357 -29.39 24.99 24.04
N CYS A 358 -29.43 26.04 23.23
CA CYS A 358 -29.61 27.42 23.64
C CYS A 358 -30.97 27.90 23.17
N SER A 359 -31.65 28.74 23.95
CA SER A 359 -32.88 29.37 23.49
C SER A 359 -32.56 30.39 22.40
N LEU A 360 -33.38 30.47 21.35
CA LEU A 360 -33.24 31.53 20.35
C LEU A 360 -33.45 32.92 20.94
N ALA A 361 -34.25 33.04 22.01
CA ALA A 361 -34.52 34.30 22.70
C ALA A 361 -33.31 34.87 23.47
N THR A 362 -32.25 34.09 23.68
CA THR A 362 -31.04 34.59 24.34
C THR A 362 -30.07 35.26 23.37
N ILE A 363 -30.31 35.22 22.06
CA ILE A 363 -29.47 35.88 21.06
C ILE A 363 -29.79 37.38 21.06
N THR A 364 -28.84 38.21 21.50
CA THR A 364 -29.03 39.67 21.59
C THR A 364 -28.45 40.42 20.39
N LYS A 365 -27.41 39.88 19.77
CA LYS A 365 -26.74 40.47 18.61
C LYS A 365 -26.24 39.38 17.66
N CYS A 366 -26.39 39.61 16.36
CA CYS A 366 -25.89 38.77 15.28
C CYS A 366 -25.17 39.64 14.26
N GLU A 367 -23.86 39.40 14.08
CA GLU A 367 -23.01 40.16 13.17
C GLU A 367 -22.48 39.23 12.07
N GLN A 368 -22.71 39.61 10.82
CA GLN A 368 -22.10 38.90 9.68
C GLN A 368 -20.64 39.30 9.59
N VAL A 369 -19.76 38.30 9.66
CA VAL A 369 -18.32 38.52 9.68
C VAL A 369 -17.64 37.88 8.47
N GLU A 370 -16.79 38.67 7.83
CA GLU A 370 -15.86 38.22 6.80
C GLU A 370 -14.44 38.53 7.26
N TYR A 371 -13.62 37.49 7.42
CA TYR A 371 -12.24 37.68 7.82
C TYR A 371 -11.32 37.52 6.61
N ARG A 372 -10.59 38.59 6.28
CA ARG A 372 -9.60 38.58 5.20
C ARG A 372 -8.51 37.58 5.50
N ALA A 373 -8.09 36.86 4.47
CA ALA A 373 -6.97 35.96 4.60
C ALA A 373 -5.72 36.77 5.00
N PRO A 374 -4.90 36.27 5.94
CA PRO A 374 -3.64 36.92 6.27
C PRO A 374 -2.78 37.05 5.00
N LYS A 375 -1.94 38.09 4.91
CA LYS A 375 -1.12 38.40 3.71
C LYS A 375 -0.26 37.20 3.25
N SER A 376 -0.01 36.27 4.15
CA SER A 376 0.59 34.96 3.92
C SER A 376 -0.19 34.06 2.95
N ALA A 377 -1.52 33.95 3.07
CA ALA A 377 -2.32 33.09 2.19
C ALA A 377 -2.39 33.60 0.73
N LEU A 378 -2.09 34.87 0.50
CA LEU A 378 -2.13 35.53 -0.80
C LEU A 378 -1.00 35.14 -1.75
N GLY A 379 0.19 34.84 -1.24
CA GLY A 379 1.32 34.45 -2.08
C GLY A 379 1.11 33.09 -2.76
N LEU A 380 0.31 32.22 -2.16
CA LEU A 380 0.00 30.87 -2.67
C LEU A 380 -0.78 30.89 -3.98
N LEU A 381 -1.83 31.72 -4.03
CA LEU A 381 -2.73 31.82 -5.16
C LEU A 381 -2.12 32.68 -6.28
N ALA A 382 -1.36 33.71 -5.93
CA ALA A 382 -0.58 34.49 -6.90
C ALA A 382 0.54 33.66 -7.57
N GLY A 383 1.16 32.73 -6.82
CA GLY A 383 2.17 31.81 -7.36
C GLY A 383 1.60 30.77 -8.32
N ALA A 384 0.39 30.26 -8.05
CA ALA A 384 -0.28 29.29 -8.92
C ALA A 384 -0.76 29.92 -10.24
N ALA A 385 -1.28 31.15 -10.22
CA ALA A 385 -1.68 31.87 -11.44
C ALA A 385 -0.48 32.23 -12.35
N LYS A 386 0.68 32.51 -11.75
CA LYS A 386 1.94 32.80 -12.46
C LYS A 386 2.53 31.55 -13.13
N ALA A 387 2.29 30.36 -12.57
CA ALA A 387 2.71 29.08 -13.15
C ALA A 387 1.87 28.60 -14.35
N VAL A 388 0.70 29.22 -14.60
CA VAL A 388 -0.23 28.86 -15.68
C VAL A 388 -0.29 29.92 -16.80
N GLY A 389 0.43 31.04 -16.68
CA GLY A 389 0.54 32.04 -17.74
C GLY A 389 -0.74 32.82 -18.02
N VAL A 390 -1.60 33.05 -17.01
CA VAL A 390 -2.89 33.76 -17.15
C VAL A 390 -2.82 35.18 -16.58
N GLN A 391 -1.71 35.90 -16.78
CA GLN A 391 -1.62 37.29 -16.30
C GLN A 391 -2.02 38.34 -17.34
N ASP A 392 -2.09 38.02 -18.63
CA ASP A 392 -2.35 39.04 -19.65
C ASP A 392 -3.70 38.96 -20.37
N LYS A 393 -4.58 38.00 -20.05
CA LYS A 393 -5.97 37.99 -20.54
C LYS A 393 -6.92 37.39 -19.50
N LEU A 394 -7.83 38.23 -18.99
CA LEU A 394 -8.86 38.04 -17.94
C LEU A 394 -8.39 38.33 -16.50
N GLY A 395 -8.95 39.40 -15.93
CA GLY A 395 -8.58 40.00 -14.64
C GLY A 395 -8.48 39.02 -13.47
N ALA A 396 -7.29 38.91 -12.91
CA ALA A 396 -7.04 38.22 -11.65
C ALA A 396 -7.48 39.09 -10.46
N PRO A 397 -8.10 38.51 -9.41
CA PRO A 397 -8.60 39.27 -8.26
C PRO A 397 -7.45 39.90 -7.47
N SER A 398 -7.70 41.09 -6.92
CA SER A 398 -6.70 41.85 -6.16
C SER A 398 -6.39 41.18 -4.83
N ALA A 399 -5.27 41.56 -4.20
CA ALA A 399 -4.91 41.00 -2.90
C ALA A 399 -5.95 41.27 -1.79
N ASP A 400 -6.81 42.27 -1.99
CA ASP A 400 -7.88 42.62 -1.07
C ASP A 400 -9.14 41.74 -1.22
N ASP A 401 -9.14 40.78 -2.16
CA ASP A 401 -10.31 39.94 -2.50
C ASP A 401 -10.26 38.51 -1.95
N ILE A 402 -9.23 38.14 -1.17
CA ILE A 402 -9.05 36.76 -0.65
C ILE A 402 -9.45 36.65 0.83
N ILE A 403 -10.31 35.68 1.12
CA ILE A 403 -11.06 35.55 2.37
C ILE A 403 -10.71 34.24 3.05
N SER A 404 -10.43 34.26 4.35
CA SER A 404 -10.10 33.05 5.14
C SER A 404 -11.31 32.33 5.71
N PHE A 405 -12.37 33.05 6.09
CA PHE A 405 -13.64 32.40 6.42
C PHE A 405 -14.78 33.42 6.30
N VAL A 406 -15.98 32.90 6.07
CA VAL A 406 -17.25 33.64 6.10
C VAL A 406 -18.13 33.00 7.17
N GLY A 407 -18.74 33.81 8.02
CA GLY A 407 -19.51 33.30 9.15
C GLY A 407 -20.33 34.35 9.87
N ILE A 408 -20.76 34.00 11.08
CA ILE A 408 -21.57 34.83 11.94
C ILE A 408 -20.98 34.86 13.34
N GLU A 409 -20.98 36.03 13.96
CA GLU A 409 -20.68 36.21 15.37
C GLU A 409 -21.98 36.45 16.16
N LEU A 410 -22.33 35.49 17.03
CA LEU A 410 -23.52 35.54 17.86
C LEU A 410 -23.17 35.96 19.29
N THR A 411 -23.86 36.98 19.78
CA THR A 411 -23.83 37.35 21.19
C THR A 411 -25.04 36.73 21.89
N VAL A 412 -24.78 35.85 22.85
CA VAL A 412 -25.79 35.09 23.59
C VAL A 412 -25.75 35.51 25.06
N GLN A 413 -26.90 35.92 25.59
CA GLN A 413 -27.06 36.28 26.99
C GLN A 413 -27.55 35.08 27.80
N THR A 414 -26.68 34.56 28.66
CA THR A 414 -26.95 33.41 29.53
C THR A 414 -27.08 33.85 30.99
N ASP A 415 -27.58 32.97 31.86
CA ASP A 415 -27.66 33.21 33.32
C ASP A 415 -26.28 33.45 33.97
N GLU A 416 -25.19 33.05 33.29
CA GLU A 416 -23.80 33.21 33.73
C GLU A 416 -23.10 34.47 33.15
N GLY A 417 -23.75 35.19 32.22
CA GLY A 417 -23.21 36.38 31.57
C GLY A 417 -23.39 36.42 30.05
N VAL A 418 -22.81 37.42 29.40
CA VAL A 418 -22.81 37.60 27.94
C VAL A 418 -21.63 36.83 27.34
N ARG A 419 -21.92 35.93 26.39
CA ARG A 419 -20.92 35.12 25.68
C ARG A 419 -21.02 35.35 24.18
N THR A 420 -19.88 35.41 23.50
CA THR A 420 -19.82 35.58 22.05
C THR A 420 -19.35 34.28 21.39
N GLU A 421 -20.07 33.83 20.37
CA GLU A 421 -19.82 32.60 19.62
C GLU A 421 -19.60 32.91 18.15
N VAL A 422 -18.42 32.60 17.63
CA VAL A 422 -18.10 32.74 16.20
C VAL A 422 -18.34 31.40 15.51
N ILE A 423 -19.16 31.42 14.45
CA ILE A 423 -19.62 30.24 13.73
C ILE A 423 -19.23 30.39 12.26
N ARG A 424 -18.43 29.46 11.75
CA ARG A 424 -17.79 29.52 10.43
C ARG A 424 -18.60 28.73 9.40
N PHE A 425 -19.47 29.41 8.67
CA PHE A 425 -20.29 28.76 7.63
C PHE A 425 -19.46 28.29 6.44
N GLY A 426 -18.36 28.99 6.13
CA GLY A 426 -17.33 28.55 5.19
C GLY A 426 -15.92 28.82 5.74
N ASP A 427 -15.11 27.77 5.96
CA ASP A 427 -13.72 27.85 6.40
C ASP A 427 -12.77 27.62 5.21
N PHE A 428 -12.08 28.67 4.79
CA PHE A 428 -11.15 28.67 3.67
C PHE A 428 -9.73 28.81 4.20
N SER A 429 -9.20 27.74 4.79
CA SER A 429 -7.87 27.75 5.38
C SER A 429 -6.74 28.08 4.38
N LEU A 430 -7.01 27.99 3.06
CA LEU A 430 -6.11 28.37 1.96
C LEU A 430 -6.48 29.68 1.25
N GLY A 431 -7.53 30.38 1.70
CA GLY A 431 -8.05 31.59 1.08
C GLY A 431 -8.99 31.33 -0.11
N MET A 432 -10.10 32.07 -0.19
CA MET A 432 -11.06 32.03 -1.30
C MET A 432 -11.32 33.44 -1.83
N SER A 433 -11.32 33.63 -3.17
CA SER A 433 -11.69 34.92 -3.77
C SER A 433 -13.20 35.15 -3.74
N ARG A 434 -13.65 36.40 -3.53
CA ARG A 434 -15.05 36.83 -3.71
C ARG A 434 -15.64 36.50 -5.09
N SER A 435 -14.79 36.37 -6.11
CA SER A 435 -15.21 35.98 -7.47
C SER A 435 -15.50 34.48 -7.65
N ASN A 436 -15.23 33.66 -6.63
CA ASN A 436 -15.49 32.23 -6.68
C ASN A 436 -16.99 31.96 -6.53
N LYS A 437 -17.56 31.16 -7.44
CA LYS A 437 -19.00 30.79 -7.40
C LYS A 437 -19.45 30.15 -6.08
N LYS A 438 -18.55 29.56 -5.29
CA LYS A 438 -18.88 29.01 -3.97
C LYS A 438 -18.98 30.10 -2.89
N TYR A 439 -18.28 31.23 -3.02
CA TYR A 439 -18.33 32.33 -2.05
C TYR A 439 -19.77 32.86 -1.89
N ASP A 440 -20.45 33.10 -3.01
CA ASP A 440 -21.85 33.54 -3.02
C ASP A 440 -22.77 32.57 -2.26
N GLN A 441 -22.45 31.26 -2.28
CA GLN A 441 -23.21 30.25 -1.56
C GLN A 441 -23.05 30.39 -0.04
N TYR A 442 -21.82 30.52 0.48
CA TYR A 442 -21.57 30.68 1.91
C TYR A 442 -22.10 32.02 2.44
N PHE A 443 -21.93 33.10 1.66
CA PHE A 443 -22.46 34.41 2.00
C PHE A 443 -24.00 34.40 2.02
N ALA A 444 -24.65 33.76 1.03
CA ALA A 444 -26.10 33.60 1.03
C ALA A 444 -26.62 32.82 2.25
N GLU A 445 -25.92 31.79 2.72
CA GLU A 445 -26.30 31.07 3.94
C GLU A 445 -26.24 31.97 5.18
N THR A 446 -25.23 32.83 5.30
CA THR A 446 -25.17 33.80 6.41
C THR A 446 -26.32 34.82 6.35
N SER A 447 -26.66 35.31 5.14
CA SER A 447 -27.80 36.21 4.94
C SER A 447 -29.14 35.54 5.25
N LYS A 448 -29.33 34.27 4.89
CA LYS A 448 -30.54 33.50 5.21
C LYS A 448 -30.76 33.36 6.72
N PHE A 449 -29.70 33.11 7.48
CA PHE A 449 -29.82 33.02 8.93
C PHE A 449 -30.15 34.37 9.58
N MET A 450 -29.54 35.46 9.09
CA MET A 450 -29.89 36.81 9.56
C MET A 450 -31.32 37.21 9.20
N GLU A 451 -31.80 36.87 8.00
CA GLU A 451 -33.20 37.09 7.59
C GLU A 451 -34.16 36.29 8.48
N TYR A 452 -33.83 35.04 8.79
CA TYR A 452 -34.59 34.21 9.72
C TYR A 452 -34.69 34.86 11.12
N LEU A 453 -33.56 35.32 11.67
CA LEU A 453 -33.56 36.02 12.97
C LEU A 453 -34.33 37.35 12.90
N GLY A 454 -34.20 38.12 11.83
CA GLY A 454 -34.92 39.39 11.67
C GLY A 454 -36.44 39.23 11.53
N GLY A 455 -36.89 38.12 10.94
CA GLY A 455 -38.31 37.79 10.82
C GLY A 455 -38.91 37.20 12.09
N ALA A 456 -38.18 36.31 12.78
CA ALA A 456 -38.68 35.57 13.94
C ALA A 456 -38.38 36.25 15.30
N TYR A 457 -37.34 37.08 15.37
CA TYR A 457 -36.81 37.67 16.62
C TYR A 457 -36.38 39.14 16.43
N ALA A 458 -37.36 40.03 16.32
CA ALA A 458 -37.16 41.46 16.01
C ALA A 458 -36.37 42.26 17.07
N GLU A 459 -36.11 41.71 18.26
CA GLU A 459 -35.30 42.33 19.32
C GLU A 459 -33.78 42.09 19.14
N CYS A 460 -33.38 41.24 18.19
CA CYS A 460 -31.98 40.95 17.89
C CYS A 460 -31.35 42.07 17.04
N GLU A 461 -30.21 42.62 17.47
CA GLU A 461 -29.45 43.59 16.67
C GLU A 461 -28.69 42.87 15.54
N LEU A 462 -29.10 43.13 14.29
CA LEU A 462 -28.49 42.57 13.08
C LEU A 462 -27.49 43.56 12.46
N ILE A 463 -26.24 43.15 12.27
CA ILE A 463 -25.20 43.97 11.62
C ILE A 463 -24.71 43.30 10.34
N GLU A 464 -24.97 43.94 9.21
CA GLU A 464 -24.48 43.52 7.88
C GLU A 464 -23.12 44.16 7.54
N SER A 465 -22.25 43.39 6.88
CA SER A 465 -20.94 43.88 6.45
C SER A 465 -21.03 44.70 5.15
N ILE A 466 -20.35 45.85 5.08
CA ILE A 466 -20.33 46.75 3.90
C ILE A 466 -19.26 46.27 2.91
N LEU A 467 -19.66 45.82 1.71
CA LEU A 467 -18.75 45.48 0.60
C LEU A 467 -18.30 46.75 -0.16
N PRO A 468 -17.01 46.89 -0.56
CA PRO A 468 -16.55 48.02 -1.37
C PRO A 468 -17.03 47.93 -2.83
N GLU A 469 -17.43 49.05 -3.43
CA GLU A 469 -17.91 49.15 -4.82
C GLU A 469 -16.79 48.92 -5.86
N PRO A 470 -17.08 48.32 -7.03
CA PRO A 470 -16.09 48.04 -8.07
C PRO A 470 -15.69 49.31 -8.85
N GLU A 471 -14.38 49.54 -9.01
CA GLU A 471 -13.85 50.68 -9.76
C GLU A 471 -14.19 50.60 -11.27
N VAL A 472 -14.73 51.67 -11.82
CA VAL A 472 -15.14 51.80 -13.23
C VAL A 472 -13.96 52.25 -14.09
N GLU A 473 -13.59 51.44 -15.10
CA GLU A 473 -12.62 51.82 -16.13
C GLU A 473 -13.16 52.98 -17.00
N THR A 474 -12.51 54.15 -16.95
CA THR A 474 -12.74 55.24 -17.91
C THR A 474 -11.77 55.14 -19.09
N GLY A 475 -12.34 54.95 -20.28
CA GLY A 475 -11.60 54.63 -21.51
C GLY A 475 -10.83 55.77 -22.18
N ALA A 476 -9.94 55.37 -23.08
CA ALA A 476 -9.39 56.21 -24.15
C ALA A 476 -10.05 55.84 -25.48
N VAL A 477 -10.74 56.83 -26.06
CA VAL A 477 -11.44 56.74 -27.35
C VAL A 477 -10.43 56.74 -28.51
N GLY A 478 -10.53 55.74 -29.39
CA GLY A 478 -9.90 55.72 -30.72
C GLY A 478 -10.91 55.26 -31.77
N ARG A 479 -11.20 56.12 -32.75
CA ARG A 479 -12.22 55.99 -33.79
C ARG A 479 -12.03 54.78 -34.71
N ARG A 480 -13.19 54.29 -35.16
CA ARG A 480 -13.46 53.40 -36.31
C ARG A 480 -12.71 53.84 -37.57
N ASP A 481 -12.20 52.87 -38.33
CA ASP A 481 -12.61 52.70 -39.73
C ASP A 481 -12.42 51.25 -40.19
N GLU A 482 -13.33 50.85 -41.08
CA GLU A 482 -13.56 49.53 -41.66
C GLU A 482 -12.43 49.10 -42.62
N ILE A 483 -12.24 47.79 -42.83
CA ILE A 483 -12.24 47.10 -44.15
C ILE A 483 -11.98 45.58 -43.98
N ILE A 484 -12.75 44.83 -44.77
CA ILE A 484 -12.84 43.38 -44.96
C ILE A 484 -11.75 42.86 -45.91
N VAL A 485 -11.08 41.77 -45.50
CA VAL A 485 -10.61 40.56 -46.24
C VAL A 485 -9.89 40.77 -47.59
N ASP A 486 -8.61 40.34 -47.72
CA ASP A 486 -8.23 39.04 -48.33
C ASP A 486 -6.72 38.90 -48.67
N VAL A 487 -6.26 37.64 -48.68
CA VAL A 487 -5.08 36.97 -49.31
C VAL A 487 -3.61 37.48 -49.15
N VAL A 488 -2.75 36.47 -48.92
CA VAL A 488 -1.33 36.28 -49.34
C VAL A 488 -0.23 36.55 -48.28
N SER A 489 0.40 35.43 -47.92
CA SER A 489 1.84 35.16 -47.74
C SER A 489 2.79 36.30 -47.40
N ARG A 490 3.62 36.10 -46.37
CA ARG A 490 4.90 36.82 -46.23
C ARG A 490 6.05 35.87 -46.03
N GLU A 491 6.88 35.78 -47.06
CA GLU A 491 8.29 35.48 -46.96
C GLU A 491 9.03 36.53 -46.12
N LYS A 492 10.16 36.06 -45.59
CA LYS A 492 11.19 36.74 -44.81
C LYS A 492 11.65 38.08 -45.40
N GLY A 493 11.98 39.00 -44.50
CA GLY A 493 12.82 40.17 -44.77
C GLY A 493 13.25 40.82 -43.46
N TYR A 494 14.51 40.60 -43.09
CA TYR A 494 15.21 41.11 -41.90
C TYR A 494 15.47 42.62 -41.95
N ILE A 495 15.67 43.23 -40.77
CA ILE A 495 16.71 44.26 -40.54
C ILE A 495 17.41 43.92 -39.21
N VAL A 496 18.75 44.00 -39.25
CA VAL A 496 19.73 43.75 -38.18
C VAL A 496 20.32 45.08 -37.72
N ASP A 497 20.63 45.23 -36.43
CA ASP A 497 21.85 45.87 -35.85
C ASP A 497 21.70 46.02 -34.31
N THR A 498 22.67 45.79 -33.41
CA THR A 498 23.94 45.05 -33.38
C THR A 498 24.44 45.01 -31.92
N VAL A 499 25.19 43.96 -31.57
CA VAL A 499 26.15 43.78 -30.44
C VAL A 499 25.67 43.18 -29.09
N SER A 500 25.98 41.87 -28.94
CA SER A 500 26.13 40.95 -27.78
C SER A 500 24.94 40.76 -26.82
N GLY A 501 24.13 39.68 -26.79
CA GLY A 501 24.23 38.30 -27.30
C GLY A 501 24.30 37.33 -26.10
N LYS A 502 23.27 36.60 -25.64
CA LYS A 502 22.00 36.08 -26.21
C LYS A 502 20.85 36.23 -25.19
N GLU A 503 19.66 36.60 -25.66
CA GLU A 503 18.37 36.40 -24.99
C GLU A 503 17.56 35.39 -25.82
N ASP A 504 17.11 34.30 -25.18
CA ASP A 504 16.26 33.28 -25.80
C ASP A 504 14.79 33.68 -25.63
N ILE A 505 14.08 33.70 -26.76
CA ILE A 505 12.66 33.99 -26.93
C ILE A 505 11.87 32.73 -26.55
N ILE A 506 11.04 32.78 -25.51
CA ILE A 506 10.21 31.64 -25.10
C ILE A 506 8.91 31.66 -25.89
N GLU A 507 8.85 30.81 -26.91
CA GLU A 507 7.64 30.47 -27.66
C GLU A 507 6.81 29.45 -26.86
N ALA A 508 5.54 29.77 -26.61
CA ALA A 508 4.59 28.89 -25.94
C ALA A 508 4.24 27.70 -26.85
N GLY A 509 5.01 26.61 -26.75
CA GLY A 509 4.75 25.42 -27.57
C GLY A 509 5.86 24.38 -27.67
N THR A 510 6.64 24.10 -26.63
CA THR A 510 7.47 22.88 -26.57
C THR A 510 7.92 22.61 -25.12
N VAL A 511 7.38 21.56 -24.47
CA VAL A 511 7.84 21.09 -23.14
C VAL A 511 9.04 20.12 -23.27
N ALA A 512 9.43 19.78 -24.50
CA ALA A 512 10.64 19.02 -24.76
C ALA A 512 11.88 19.93 -24.63
N LEU A 513 12.80 19.57 -23.72
CA LEU A 513 14.18 20.06 -23.59
C LEU A 513 14.51 21.27 -22.70
N GLU A 514 13.61 21.78 -21.85
CA GLU A 514 14.05 22.69 -20.77
C GLU A 514 14.72 21.93 -19.60
N LYS A 515 15.99 21.60 -19.86
CA LYS A 515 17.10 21.26 -18.97
C LYS A 515 17.02 19.87 -18.34
N ASP A 516 17.84 18.96 -18.89
CA ASP A 516 18.29 17.70 -18.28
C ASP A 516 19.07 17.94 -16.97
N ARG A 517 18.41 18.49 -15.95
CA ARG A 517 19.02 18.85 -14.66
C ARG A 517 19.36 17.62 -13.82
N LEU A 518 18.83 16.46 -14.17
CA LEU A 518 19.12 15.19 -13.51
C LEU A 518 20.20 14.36 -14.24
N GLY A 519 20.67 14.79 -15.42
CA GLY A 519 21.69 14.07 -16.20
C GLY A 519 21.19 12.76 -16.83
N ILE A 520 19.89 12.67 -17.11
CA ILE A 520 19.20 11.49 -17.62
C ILE A 520 19.21 11.44 -19.16
N ALA A 521 19.46 12.56 -19.86
CA ALA A 521 19.38 12.63 -21.32
C ALA A 521 20.30 11.62 -22.01
N LYS A 522 21.54 11.44 -21.53
CA LYS A 522 22.47 10.44 -22.07
C LYS A 522 21.91 9.02 -22.06
N TYR A 523 21.07 8.69 -21.07
CA TYR A 523 20.42 7.38 -20.98
C TYR A 523 19.22 7.29 -21.92
N ILE A 524 18.42 8.36 -22.01
CA ILE A 524 17.28 8.44 -22.93
C ILE A 524 17.77 8.32 -24.38
N ASP A 525 18.84 9.01 -24.74
CA ASP A 525 19.46 8.93 -26.08
C ASP A 525 19.96 7.51 -26.38
N GLY A 526 20.63 6.88 -25.40
CA GLY A 526 21.09 5.50 -25.51
C GLY A 526 19.94 4.50 -25.73
N ILE A 527 18.86 4.63 -24.96
CA ILE A 527 17.67 3.76 -25.08
C ILE A 527 16.93 4.04 -26.40
N SER A 528 16.77 5.30 -26.79
CA SER A 528 16.13 5.69 -28.05
C SER A 528 16.87 5.11 -29.25
N SER A 529 18.20 5.21 -29.24
CA SER A 529 19.08 4.62 -30.25
C SER A 529 18.99 3.10 -30.25
N PHE A 530 18.94 2.46 -29.07
CA PHE A 530 18.74 1.02 -28.98
C PHE A 530 17.39 0.57 -29.56
N ILE A 531 16.28 1.20 -29.17
CA ILE A 531 14.93 0.88 -29.67
C ILE A 531 14.86 1.02 -31.19
N SER A 532 15.48 2.08 -31.72
CA SER A 532 15.55 2.31 -33.17
C SER A 532 16.28 1.18 -33.90
N ASN A 533 17.30 0.57 -33.30
CA ASN A 533 18.20 -0.38 -33.98
C ASN A 533 18.04 -1.86 -33.55
N CYS A 534 17.32 -2.18 -32.47
CA CYS A 534 17.20 -3.55 -31.95
C CYS A 534 16.48 -4.52 -32.91
N PRO A 535 16.76 -5.83 -32.89
CA PRO A 535 15.91 -6.79 -33.57
C PRO A 535 14.51 -6.85 -32.91
N THR A 536 13.50 -7.23 -33.68
CA THR A 536 12.15 -7.54 -33.16
C THR A 536 11.96 -9.07 -33.08
N PRO A 537 11.01 -9.55 -32.24
CA PRO A 537 10.31 -8.82 -31.18
C PRO A 537 11.25 -8.43 -30.03
N MET A 538 10.98 -7.28 -29.39
CA MET A 538 11.78 -6.81 -28.25
C MET A 538 10.89 -6.36 -27.10
N THR A 539 11.25 -6.71 -25.88
CA THR A 539 10.56 -6.27 -24.65
C THR A 539 11.54 -5.63 -23.68
N ILE A 540 11.24 -4.41 -23.26
CA ILE A 540 12.13 -3.56 -22.46
C ILE A 540 11.39 -3.13 -21.19
N ALA A 541 11.95 -3.44 -20.04
CA ALA A 541 11.51 -2.93 -18.75
C ALA A 541 12.30 -1.69 -18.34
N ILE A 542 11.63 -0.57 -18.10
CA ILE A 542 12.18 0.59 -17.39
C ILE A 542 11.89 0.40 -15.89
N GLN A 543 12.91 -0.05 -15.15
CA GLN A 543 12.84 -0.43 -13.74
C GLN A 543 13.15 0.73 -12.79
N GLY A 544 12.38 0.87 -11.72
CA GLY A 544 12.63 1.84 -10.65
C GLY A 544 11.54 1.80 -9.58
N SER A 545 11.80 2.36 -8.40
CA SER A 545 10.80 2.50 -7.35
C SER A 545 9.69 3.48 -7.77
N TRP A 546 8.58 3.51 -7.04
CA TRP A 546 7.61 4.61 -7.15
C TRP A 546 8.31 5.97 -7.05
N GLY A 547 7.90 6.93 -7.89
CA GLY A 547 8.42 8.31 -7.91
C GLY A 547 9.89 8.51 -8.34
N SER A 548 10.62 7.45 -8.69
CA SER A 548 11.96 7.51 -9.31
C SER A 548 12.02 8.20 -10.68
N GLY A 549 10.88 8.50 -11.30
CA GLY A 549 10.80 9.19 -12.60
C GLY A 549 10.64 8.28 -13.82
N LYS A 550 10.33 6.98 -13.66
CA LYS A 550 10.09 6.03 -14.76
C LYS A 550 9.16 6.57 -15.85
N ASN A 551 8.02 7.13 -15.46
CA ASN A 551 7.01 7.64 -16.40
C ASN A 551 7.52 8.89 -17.14
N ASN A 552 8.32 9.72 -16.47
CA ASN A 552 8.96 10.86 -17.13
C ASN A 552 9.95 10.37 -18.19
N ILE A 553 10.78 9.38 -17.85
CA ILE A 553 11.71 8.75 -18.80
C ILE A 553 10.95 8.15 -19.99
N ILE A 554 9.85 7.43 -19.79
CA ILE A 554 9.06 6.86 -20.88
C ILE A 554 8.43 7.95 -21.75
N ASN A 555 7.91 9.03 -21.16
CA ASN A 555 7.37 10.16 -21.93
C ASN A 555 8.47 10.82 -22.77
N THR A 556 9.60 11.20 -22.17
CA THR A 556 10.72 11.81 -22.91
C THR A 556 11.31 10.86 -23.96
N LEU A 557 11.34 9.56 -23.68
CA LEU A 557 11.73 8.53 -24.65
C LEU A 557 10.77 8.48 -25.84
N SER A 558 9.46 8.54 -25.58
CA SER A 558 8.45 8.63 -26.62
C SER A 558 8.65 9.88 -27.48
N ASP A 559 8.91 11.04 -26.85
CA ASP A 559 9.15 12.32 -27.54
C ASP A 559 10.44 12.27 -28.38
N SER A 560 11.52 11.70 -27.86
CA SER A 560 12.78 11.51 -28.60
C SER A 560 12.62 10.60 -29.82
N LEU A 561 11.67 9.67 -29.77
CA LEU A 561 11.33 8.78 -30.87
C LEU A 561 10.40 9.42 -31.91
N GLU A 562 9.95 10.67 -31.75
CA GLU A 562 9.14 11.38 -32.74
C GLU A 562 9.84 11.53 -34.09
N GLY A 563 11.15 11.73 -34.10
CA GLY A 563 11.91 11.87 -35.34
C GLY A 563 12.06 10.57 -36.14
N SER A 564 11.99 9.41 -35.50
CA SER A 564 12.33 8.10 -36.10
C SER A 564 11.13 7.17 -36.25
N CYS A 565 10.09 7.30 -35.41
CA CYS A 565 8.96 6.37 -35.30
C CYS A 565 7.60 7.09 -35.11
N SER A 566 7.45 8.33 -35.62
CA SER A 566 6.33 9.25 -35.33
C SER A 566 4.94 8.59 -35.30
N ASP A 567 4.56 7.92 -36.39
CA ASP A 567 3.22 7.35 -36.58
C ASP A 567 3.04 5.94 -36.01
N ASN A 568 4.06 5.36 -35.37
CA ASN A 568 4.07 3.95 -34.92
C ASN A 568 4.14 3.76 -33.41
N ARG A 569 3.99 4.85 -32.65
CA ARG A 569 3.95 4.83 -31.19
C ARG A 569 2.53 4.54 -30.71
N VAL A 570 2.38 3.62 -29.77
CA VAL A 570 1.09 3.24 -29.18
C VAL A 570 1.21 3.28 -27.66
N TRP A 571 0.22 3.87 -27.00
CA TRP A 571 0.14 3.92 -25.55
C TRP A 571 -0.91 2.96 -25.02
N PHE A 572 -0.45 1.89 -24.39
CA PHE A 572 -1.33 0.95 -23.70
C PHE A 572 -1.37 1.28 -22.21
N ASN A 573 -2.57 1.58 -21.69
CA ASN A 573 -2.82 1.93 -20.30
C ASN A 573 -3.65 0.83 -19.60
N PRO A 574 -3.01 -0.16 -18.97
CA PRO A 574 -3.64 -1.28 -18.24
C PRO A 574 -4.73 -0.88 -17.26
N ARG A 575 -4.57 0.26 -16.57
CA ARG A 575 -5.53 0.75 -15.57
C ARG A 575 -6.90 1.09 -16.17
N LEU A 576 -6.95 1.63 -17.37
CA LEU A 576 -8.21 1.96 -18.04
C LEU A 576 -8.93 0.70 -18.51
N LEU A 577 -8.19 -0.37 -18.81
CA LEU A 577 -8.76 -1.66 -19.24
C LEU A 577 -9.52 -2.36 -18.10
N LEU A 578 -8.95 -2.36 -16.89
CA LEU A 578 -9.52 -3.06 -15.73
C LEU A 578 -10.70 -2.31 -15.07
N GLN A 579 -11.00 -1.07 -15.49
CA GLN A 579 -12.18 -0.33 -15.04
C GLN A 579 -13.46 -0.68 -15.82
N VAL A 580 -13.32 -1.39 -16.94
CA VAL A 580 -14.45 -1.80 -17.77
C VAL A 580 -15.02 -3.11 -17.22
N ASN A 581 -16.27 -3.11 -16.77
CA ASN A 581 -16.99 -4.32 -16.38
C ASN A 581 -17.27 -5.17 -17.62
N SER A 582 -16.33 -6.04 -18.00
CA SER A 582 -16.48 -6.98 -19.10
C SER A 582 -16.35 -8.42 -18.60
N GLU A 583 -17.17 -9.31 -19.17
CA GLU A 583 -17.13 -10.75 -18.90
C GLU A 583 -16.02 -11.47 -19.69
N ASP A 584 -15.33 -10.76 -20.60
CA ASP A 584 -14.26 -11.35 -21.43
C ASP A 584 -12.99 -11.64 -20.60
N PRO A 585 -12.35 -12.81 -20.78
CA PRO A 585 -11.03 -13.10 -20.22
C PRO A 585 -9.97 -12.04 -20.55
N LEU A 586 -9.02 -11.83 -19.64
CA LEU A 586 -8.02 -10.76 -19.74
C LEU A 586 -7.20 -10.75 -21.06
N PRO A 587 -6.76 -11.89 -21.63
CA PRO A 587 -6.06 -11.89 -22.92
C PRO A 587 -6.93 -11.35 -24.08
N ILE A 588 -8.25 -11.58 -24.02
CA ILE A 588 -9.20 -11.10 -25.04
C ILE A 588 -9.37 -9.58 -24.91
N LEU A 589 -9.51 -9.08 -23.68
CA LEU A 589 -9.59 -7.64 -23.40
C LEU A 589 -8.35 -6.89 -23.88
N ILE A 590 -7.16 -7.42 -23.57
CA ILE A 590 -5.89 -6.85 -24.01
C ILE A 590 -5.80 -6.84 -25.53
N GLY A 591 -6.11 -7.97 -26.18
CA GLY A 591 -6.07 -8.06 -27.65
C GLY A 591 -7.02 -7.06 -28.32
N LYS A 592 -8.26 -6.94 -27.83
CA LYS A 592 -9.23 -5.95 -28.32
C LYS A 592 -8.70 -4.52 -28.16
N ALA A 593 -8.10 -4.19 -27.01
CA ALA A 593 -7.55 -2.87 -26.74
C ALA A 593 -6.37 -2.55 -27.66
N LEU A 594 -5.39 -3.44 -27.79
CA LEU A 594 -4.23 -3.26 -28.66
C LEU A 594 -4.64 -3.09 -30.13
N ILE A 595 -5.56 -3.92 -30.62
CA ILE A 595 -6.08 -3.83 -32.00
C ILE A 595 -6.78 -2.48 -32.23
N ARG A 596 -7.59 -1.99 -31.29
CA ARG A 596 -8.27 -0.68 -31.39
C ARG A 596 -7.27 0.47 -31.47
N GLN A 597 -6.23 0.43 -30.66
CA GLN A 597 -5.20 1.47 -30.63
C GLN A 597 -4.32 1.45 -31.89
N LEU A 598 -3.97 0.27 -32.40
CA LEU A 598 -3.27 0.13 -33.68
C LEU A 598 -4.10 0.59 -34.87
N SER A 599 -5.43 0.44 -34.78
CA SER A 599 -6.36 0.84 -35.85
C SER A 599 -6.67 2.35 -35.85
N GLY A 600 -6.14 3.12 -34.90
CA GLY A 600 -6.32 4.58 -34.85
C GLY A 600 -7.74 5.04 -34.44
N ALA A 601 -8.48 4.21 -33.69
CA ALA A 601 -9.88 4.46 -33.36
C ALA A 601 -10.12 5.48 -32.22
N GLU A 602 -9.08 6.03 -31.61
CA GLU A 602 -9.20 7.02 -30.53
C GLU A 602 -9.25 8.44 -31.13
N GLY A 603 -10.44 8.91 -31.50
CA GLY A 603 -10.60 10.30 -31.95
C GLY A 603 -11.94 10.73 -32.56
N SER A 604 -12.93 9.84 -32.76
CA SER A 604 -14.25 10.30 -33.22
C SER A 604 -15.37 9.34 -32.81
N VAL A 605 -16.14 9.73 -31.79
CA VAL A 605 -17.42 9.08 -31.45
C VAL A 605 -18.47 9.58 -32.45
N SER A 606 -18.34 9.13 -33.70
CA SER A 606 -19.41 9.22 -34.71
C SER A 606 -19.69 7.81 -35.22
N LYS A 607 -20.97 7.47 -35.46
CA LYS A 607 -21.33 6.14 -35.95
C LYS A 607 -20.69 5.80 -37.32
N ASP A 608 -20.23 6.81 -38.07
CA ASP A 608 -19.59 6.67 -39.38
C ASP A 608 -18.09 6.31 -39.31
N SER A 609 -17.37 6.70 -38.26
CA SER A 609 -15.94 6.38 -38.09
C SER A 609 -15.74 4.94 -37.63
N ALA A 610 -16.63 4.40 -36.79
CA ALA A 610 -16.65 2.97 -36.46
C ALA A 610 -16.82 2.09 -37.71
N VAL A 611 -17.63 2.54 -38.67
CA VAL A 611 -17.83 1.85 -39.96
C VAL A 611 -16.58 1.95 -40.84
N LYS A 612 -15.86 3.09 -40.85
CA LYS A 612 -14.58 3.22 -41.60
C LYS A 612 -13.43 2.43 -40.98
N VAL A 613 -13.33 2.37 -39.66
CA VAL A 613 -12.38 1.54 -38.92
C VAL A 613 -12.69 0.06 -39.13
N ALA A 614 -13.97 -0.32 -39.02
CA ALA A 614 -14.45 -1.64 -39.40
C ALA A 614 -14.07 -1.94 -40.85
N LYS A 615 -14.23 -0.99 -41.79
CA LYS A 615 -13.86 -1.17 -43.19
C LYS A 615 -12.35 -1.35 -43.40
N GLY A 616 -11.50 -0.64 -42.66
CA GLY A 616 -10.03 -0.77 -42.72
C GLY A 616 -9.53 -2.09 -42.13
N VAL A 617 -10.15 -2.57 -41.04
CA VAL A 617 -9.89 -3.90 -40.46
C VAL A 617 -10.50 -5.01 -41.34
N ILE A 618 -11.67 -4.78 -41.94
CA ILE A 618 -12.32 -5.67 -42.92
C ILE A 618 -11.49 -5.78 -44.19
N GLU A 619 -10.94 -4.69 -44.74
CA GLU A 619 -10.06 -4.70 -45.92
C GLU A 619 -8.73 -5.42 -45.63
N LEU A 620 -8.20 -5.29 -44.41
CA LEU A 620 -7.03 -6.04 -43.93
C LEU A 620 -7.31 -7.54 -43.80
N LEU A 621 -8.50 -7.91 -43.31
CA LEU A 621 -8.93 -9.30 -43.16
C LEU A 621 -9.45 -9.90 -44.49
N ALA A 622 -9.89 -9.07 -45.44
CA ALA A 622 -10.40 -9.47 -46.76
C ALA A 622 -9.30 -9.91 -47.75
N GLY A 623 -8.03 -9.63 -47.47
CA GLY A 623 -6.91 -10.18 -48.23
C GLY A 623 -6.71 -11.69 -48.06
N ILE A 624 -7.41 -12.33 -47.11
CA ILE A 624 -7.15 -13.72 -46.72
C ILE A 624 -8.38 -14.63 -46.84
N ILE A 625 -9.60 -14.08 -46.85
CA ILE A 625 -10.82 -14.88 -47.12
C ILE A 625 -11.75 -14.04 -47.99
N ALA A 626 -12.25 -14.64 -49.07
CA ALA A 626 -13.04 -14.00 -50.13
C ALA A 626 -14.04 -12.95 -49.58
N PRO A 627 -14.18 -11.80 -50.27
CA PRO A 627 -14.90 -10.61 -49.79
C PRO A 627 -16.40 -10.82 -49.45
N ASP A 628 -16.95 -11.99 -49.80
CA ASP A 628 -18.34 -12.38 -49.54
C ASP A 628 -18.49 -13.48 -48.45
N SER A 629 -17.44 -13.78 -47.68
CA SER A 629 -17.52 -14.82 -46.65
C SER A 629 -18.04 -14.30 -45.30
N SER A 630 -19.06 -14.98 -44.76
CA SER A 630 -19.66 -14.70 -43.44
C SER A 630 -18.67 -14.72 -42.27
N ALA A 631 -17.51 -15.36 -42.44
CA ALA A 631 -16.47 -15.46 -41.42
C ALA A 631 -15.80 -14.11 -41.09
N GLY A 632 -15.57 -13.24 -42.09
CA GLY A 632 -14.92 -11.94 -41.88
C GLY A 632 -15.83 -10.92 -41.17
N GLN A 633 -17.12 -10.91 -41.52
CA GLN A 633 -18.12 -10.06 -40.87
C GLN A 633 -18.36 -10.46 -39.41
N ASN A 634 -18.44 -11.76 -39.12
CA ASN A 634 -18.60 -12.27 -37.75
C ASN A 634 -17.40 -11.95 -36.84
N LEU A 635 -16.19 -11.89 -37.39
CA LEU A 635 -14.96 -11.57 -36.65
C LEU A 635 -14.93 -10.09 -36.24
N VAL A 636 -15.29 -9.20 -37.16
CA VAL A 636 -15.36 -7.75 -36.89
C VAL A 636 -16.49 -7.44 -35.92
N GLU A 637 -17.65 -8.08 -36.07
CA GLU A 637 -18.75 -7.90 -35.14
C GLU A 637 -18.40 -8.38 -33.73
N GLY A 638 -17.60 -9.44 -33.57
CA GLY A 638 -17.10 -9.88 -32.27
C GLY A 638 -15.98 -9.00 -31.67
N LEU A 639 -15.14 -8.36 -32.49
CA LEU A 639 -14.10 -7.43 -31.97
C LEU A 639 -14.71 -6.19 -31.29
N PHE A 640 -15.93 -5.82 -31.69
CA PHE A 640 -16.64 -4.63 -31.19
C PHE A 640 -17.89 -4.94 -30.35
N LYS A 641 -18.28 -6.22 -30.19
CA LYS A 641 -19.32 -6.66 -29.24
C LYS A 641 -18.69 -7.38 -28.04
N ASP A 642 -19.17 -7.05 -26.85
CA ASP A 642 -18.78 -7.73 -25.60
C ASP A 642 -19.43 -9.13 -25.53
N GLY A 643 -18.71 -10.13 -25.01
CA GLY A 643 -19.21 -11.52 -24.90
C GLY A 643 -19.08 -12.40 -26.16
N SER A 644 -18.30 -11.97 -27.16
CA SER A 644 -18.03 -12.78 -28.35
C SER A 644 -16.96 -13.84 -28.07
N GLY A 645 -17.22 -15.11 -28.40
CA GLY A 645 -16.28 -16.25 -28.25
C GLY A 645 -15.09 -16.24 -29.23
N ILE A 646 -14.40 -15.12 -29.39
CA ILE A 646 -13.18 -15.01 -30.21
C ILE A 646 -12.04 -15.71 -29.46
N SER A 647 -11.34 -16.63 -30.14
CA SER A 647 -10.16 -17.27 -29.56
C SER A 647 -8.95 -16.32 -29.51
N PRO A 648 -8.09 -16.41 -28.48
CA PRO A 648 -6.87 -15.58 -28.38
C PRO A 648 -5.97 -15.66 -29.61
N GLU A 649 -5.87 -16.83 -30.24
CA GLU A 649 -5.08 -17.06 -31.46
C GLU A 649 -5.49 -16.13 -32.62
N LYS A 650 -6.80 -15.90 -32.80
CA LYS A 650 -7.32 -15.02 -33.85
C LYS A 650 -7.02 -13.55 -33.57
N LEU A 651 -6.97 -13.16 -32.29
CA LEU A 651 -6.59 -11.81 -31.89
C LEU A 651 -5.10 -11.57 -32.12
N VAL A 652 -4.25 -12.54 -31.80
CA VAL A 652 -2.81 -12.47 -32.08
C VAL A 652 -2.56 -12.35 -33.59
N ASP A 653 -3.22 -13.18 -34.42
CA ASP A 653 -3.09 -13.12 -35.88
C ASP A 653 -3.56 -11.76 -36.45
N ALA A 654 -4.67 -11.22 -35.95
CA ALA A 654 -5.14 -9.89 -36.34
C ALA A 654 -4.17 -8.77 -35.90
N PHE A 655 -3.66 -8.85 -34.68
CA PHE A 655 -2.66 -7.93 -34.14
C PHE A 655 -1.37 -7.95 -34.98
N SER A 656 -0.81 -9.12 -35.26
CA SER A 656 0.41 -9.27 -36.06
C SER A 656 0.27 -8.70 -37.47
N LYS A 657 -0.87 -8.91 -38.14
CA LYS A 657 -1.11 -8.34 -39.47
C LYS A 657 -1.21 -6.82 -39.46
N LEU A 658 -1.80 -6.24 -38.42
CA LEU A 658 -1.87 -4.78 -38.25
C LEU A 658 -0.47 -4.20 -38.01
N VAL A 659 0.34 -4.86 -37.19
CA VAL A 659 1.73 -4.49 -36.95
C VAL A 659 2.53 -4.55 -38.25
N GLU A 660 2.44 -5.64 -39.01
CA GLU A 660 3.14 -5.80 -40.29
C GLU A 660 2.79 -4.69 -41.29
N LYS A 661 1.52 -4.29 -41.36
CA LYS A 661 1.09 -3.21 -42.25
C LYS A 661 1.68 -1.87 -41.80
N ARG A 662 1.54 -1.56 -40.51
CA ARG A 662 2.02 -0.30 -39.92
C ARG A 662 3.55 -0.16 -40.01
N ALA A 663 4.26 -1.29 -39.91
CA ALA A 663 5.70 -1.38 -40.07
C ALA A 663 6.20 -1.36 -41.53
N LYS A 664 5.31 -1.54 -42.53
CA LYS A 664 5.63 -1.42 -43.97
C LYS A 664 5.44 -0.02 -44.51
N ASP A 665 4.42 0.70 -44.02
CA ASP A 665 4.03 2.04 -44.51
C ASP A 665 4.92 3.17 -43.96
N SER A 666 5.69 2.87 -42.91
CA SER A 666 6.71 3.74 -42.31
C SER A 666 7.96 2.88 -42.10
N ALA A 667 9.15 3.43 -42.28
CA ALA A 667 10.41 2.66 -42.27
C ALA A 667 10.83 2.10 -40.89
N GLY A 668 9.88 1.70 -40.03
CA GLY A 668 10.14 1.46 -38.62
C GLY A 668 9.16 0.52 -37.92
N LYS A 669 9.61 0.03 -36.77
CA LYS A 669 8.92 -0.88 -35.86
C LYS A 669 7.74 -0.18 -35.18
N VAL A 670 6.79 -0.95 -34.66
CA VAL A 670 5.73 -0.46 -33.78
C VAL A 670 6.24 -0.46 -32.34
N VAL A 671 6.24 0.71 -31.69
CA VAL A 671 6.68 0.85 -30.31
C VAL A 671 5.46 0.99 -29.41
N ILE A 672 5.26 0.04 -28.51
CA ILE A 672 4.12 -0.02 -27.60
C ILE A 672 4.60 0.30 -26.19
N PHE A 673 4.20 1.47 -25.68
CA PHE A 673 4.48 1.92 -24.33
C PHE A 673 3.39 1.42 -23.37
N ILE A 674 3.80 0.68 -22.35
CA ILE A 674 2.93 0.17 -21.29
C ILE A 674 3.19 1.01 -20.03
N ASN A 675 2.22 1.83 -19.65
CA ASN A 675 2.37 2.78 -18.54
C ASN A 675 1.38 2.50 -17.40
N GLU A 676 1.65 3.01 -16.21
CA GLU A 676 0.78 2.88 -15.03
C GLU A 676 0.54 1.46 -14.51
N LEU A 677 1.43 0.50 -14.81
CA LEU A 677 1.38 -0.84 -14.20
C LEU A 677 1.48 -0.79 -12.66
N ASP A 678 2.27 0.15 -12.14
CA ASP A 678 2.46 0.38 -10.70
C ASP A 678 1.26 1.05 -10.01
N LYS A 679 0.25 1.50 -10.77
CA LYS A 679 -1.03 1.98 -10.22
C LYS A 679 -2.05 0.86 -10.01
N LEU A 680 -1.74 -0.37 -10.43
CA LEU A 680 -2.58 -1.55 -10.18
C LEU A 680 -2.17 -2.24 -8.88
N ALA A 681 -3.10 -3.03 -8.32
CA ALA A 681 -2.73 -3.96 -7.25
C ALA A 681 -1.64 -4.93 -7.77
N PRO A 682 -0.62 -5.27 -6.96
CA PRO A 682 0.52 -6.08 -7.41
C PRO A 682 0.13 -7.37 -8.15
N VAL A 683 -0.82 -8.14 -7.59
CA VAL A 683 -1.33 -9.37 -8.22
C VAL A 683 -1.94 -9.10 -9.60
N LYS A 684 -2.75 -8.03 -9.72
CA LYS A 684 -3.39 -7.66 -10.99
C LYS A 684 -2.40 -7.20 -12.05
N ALA A 685 -1.32 -6.54 -11.66
CA ALA A 685 -0.24 -6.20 -12.59
C ALA A 685 0.43 -7.46 -13.17
N VAL A 686 0.69 -8.47 -12.33
CA VAL A 686 1.29 -9.75 -12.77
C VAL A 686 0.32 -10.54 -13.65
N GLU A 687 -0.96 -10.67 -13.26
CA GLU A 687 -2.00 -11.30 -14.11
C GLU A 687 -2.05 -10.67 -15.51
N LEU A 688 -1.96 -9.34 -15.58
CA LEU A 688 -2.00 -8.60 -16.83
C LEU A 688 -0.74 -8.82 -17.69
N LEU A 689 0.46 -8.84 -17.09
CA LEU A 689 1.68 -9.16 -17.82
C LEU A 689 1.66 -10.60 -18.36
N MET A 690 1.11 -11.55 -17.59
CA MET A 690 0.92 -12.93 -18.04
C MET A 690 -0.05 -13.03 -19.21
N ALA A 691 -1.18 -12.31 -19.14
CA ALA A 691 -2.13 -12.27 -20.24
C ALA A 691 -1.57 -11.55 -21.48
N LEU A 692 -0.73 -10.52 -21.29
CA LEU A 692 -0.09 -9.77 -22.38
C LEU A 692 0.97 -10.60 -23.12
N ARG A 693 1.56 -11.62 -22.46
CA ARG A 693 2.65 -12.44 -22.99
C ARG A 693 2.40 -12.99 -24.39
N ILE A 694 1.15 -13.37 -24.70
CA ILE A 694 0.78 -13.91 -26.02
C ILE A 694 0.96 -12.91 -27.18
N PHE A 695 1.09 -11.61 -26.90
CA PHE A 695 1.31 -10.55 -27.89
C PHE A 695 2.77 -10.06 -27.94
N LEU A 696 3.58 -10.38 -26.92
CA LEU A 696 4.95 -9.87 -26.78
C LEU A 696 5.89 -10.43 -27.84
N ASP A 697 5.62 -11.63 -28.35
CA ASP A 697 6.42 -12.32 -29.36
C ASP A 697 6.10 -11.87 -30.81
N CYS A 698 5.33 -10.79 -30.99
CA CYS A 698 4.96 -10.29 -32.31
C CYS A 698 6.13 -9.61 -33.03
N GLU A 699 6.55 -10.17 -34.16
CA GLU A 699 7.52 -9.55 -35.06
C GLU A 699 7.11 -8.13 -35.48
N GLY A 700 8.08 -7.23 -35.63
CA GLY A 700 7.85 -5.82 -35.89
C GLY A 700 7.47 -4.96 -34.67
N CYS A 701 7.33 -5.54 -33.47
CA CYS A 701 7.03 -4.81 -32.23
C CYS A 701 8.22 -4.63 -31.28
N VAL A 702 8.21 -3.50 -30.58
CA VAL A 702 9.02 -3.24 -29.39
C VAL A 702 8.08 -2.81 -28.26
N PHE A 703 7.99 -3.59 -27.19
CA PHE A 703 7.23 -3.23 -26.00
C PHE A 703 8.15 -2.57 -24.97
N VAL A 704 7.73 -1.43 -24.41
CA VAL A 704 8.46 -0.69 -23.38
C VAL A 704 7.55 -0.48 -22.18
N ALA A 705 7.88 -1.09 -21.03
CA ALA A 705 7.04 -1.04 -19.83
C ALA A 705 7.72 -0.32 -18.67
N ALA A 706 7.01 0.60 -18.00
CA ALA A 706 7.43 1.10 -16.69
C ALA A 706 7.05 0.10 -15.60
N ILE A 707 8.02 -0.39 -14.85
CA ILE A 707 7.78 -1.41 -13.83
C ILE A 707 8.59 -1.15 -12.56
N ASP A 708 7.98 -1.45 -11.42
CA ASP A 708 8.68 -1.59 -10.15
C ASP A 708 8.93 -3.08 -9.89
N TYR A 709 10.20 -3.48 -9.88
CA TYR A 709 10.58 -4.88 -9.71
C TYR A 709 10.13 -5.42 -8.34
N SER A 710 10.14 -4.60 -7.29
CA SER A 710 9.70 -5.02 -5.95
C SER A 710 8.19 -5.28 -5.90
N LEU A 711 7.39 -4.44 -6.57
CA LEU A 711 5.95 -4.66 -6.71
C LEU A 711 5.64 -5.86 -7.60
N PHE A 712 6.45 -6.11 -8.63
CA PHE A 712 6.34 -7.33 -9.44
C PHE A 712 6.57 -8.58 -8.59
N GLN A 713 7.66 -8.65 -7.82
CA GLN A 713 7.94 -9.79 -6.93
C GLN A 713 6.82 -9.99 -5.92
N ARG A 714 6.33 -8.91 -5.30
CA ARG A 714 5.19 -8.95 -4.40
C ARG A 714 3.94 -9.50 -5.09
N GLY A 715 3.67 -9.06 -6.32
CA GLY A 715 2.54 -9.55 -7.11
C GLY A 715 2.62 -11.04 -7.45
N VAL A 716 3.82 -11.56 -7.70
CA VAL A 716 4.05 -13.00 -7.90
C VAL A 716 3.78 -13.77 -6.60
N ARG A 717 4.31 -13.28 -5.47
CA ARG A 717 4.14 -13.92 -4.14
C ARG A 717 2.70 -13.90 -3.64
N GLU A 718 1.96 -12.85 -3.96
CA GLU A 718 0.54 -12.70 -3.59
C GLU A 718 -0.41 -13.45 -4.55
N ASN A 719 0.08 -13.96 -5.69
CA ASN A 719 -0.74 -14.67 -6.65
C ASN A 719 -0.94 -16.14 -6.22
N PRO A 720 -2.17 -16.60 -5.93
CA PRO A 720 -2.43 -17.95 -5.44
C PRO A 720 -2.10 -19.05 -6.47
N ASP A 721 -2.05 -18.72 -7.76
CA ASP A 721 -1.76 -19.66 -8.83
C ASP A 721 -0.23 -19.80 -9.10
N MET A 722 0.61 -19.05 -8.37
CA MET A 722 2.07 -19.02 -8.55
C MET A 722 2.80 -19.35 -7.23
N ASP A 723 3.50 -20.50 -7.17
CA ASP A 723 4.42 -20.86 -6.08
C ASP A 723 5.86 -20.84 -6.61
N LEU A 724 6.45 -19.65 -6.69
CA LEU A 724 7.78 -19.41 -7.25
C LEU A 724 8.78 -18.96 -6.17
N ASP A 725 9.98 -19.51 -6.18
CA ASP A 725 11.11 -19.00 -5.38
C ASP A 725 11.74 -17.74 -6.02
N GLU A 726 12.65 -17.05 -5.30
CA GLU A 726 13.27 -15.81 -5.79
C GLU A 726 14.03 -15.95 -7.12
N ASN A 727 14.62 -17.12 -7.40
CA ASN A 727 15.30 -17.35 -8.67
C ASN A 727 14.28 -17.56 -9.79
N GLN A 728 13.16 -18.22 -9.49
CA GLN A 728 12.06 -18.43 -10.42
C GLN A 728 11.28 -17.14 -10.70
N GLU A 729 11.07 -16.28 -9.69
CA GLU A 729 10.53 -14.91 -9.86
C GLU A 729 11.37 -14.11 -10.86
N LYS A 730 12.70 -14.17 -10.70
CA LYS A 730 13.63 -13.50 -11.59
C LYS A 730 13.60 -14.11 -13.00
N ALA A 731 13.57 -15.44 -13.11
CA ALA A 731 13.48 -16.11 -14.40
C ALA A 731 12.18 -15.76 -15.14
N LEU A 732 11.06 -15.64 -14.43
CA LEU A 732 9.79 -15.18 -14.99
C LEU A 732 9.89 -13.73 -15.50
N PHE A 733 10.53 -12.85 -14.73
CA PHE A 733 10.76 -11.47 -15.16
C PHE A 733 11.62 -11.40 -16.42
N ASP A 734 12.73 -12.13 -16.46
CA ASP A 734 13.67 -12.19 -17.58
C ASP A 734 13.04 -12.85 -18.82
N GLU A 735 12.04 -13.73 -18.63
CA GLU A 735 11.25 -14.33 -19.71
C GLU A 735 10.28 -13.33 -20.35
N ILE A 736 9.69 -12.42 -19.57
CA ILE A 736 8.79 -11.37 -20.07
C ILE A 736 9.60 -10.23 -20.73
N PHE A 737 10.69 -9.81 -20.09
CA PHE A 737 11.50 -8.66 -20.48
C PHE A 737 12.90 -9.08 -20.89
N GLN A 738 13.15 -9.09 -22.20
CA GLN A 738 14.45 -9.41 -22.77
C GLN A 738 15.54 -8.41 -22.36
N MET A 739 15.15 -7.17 -22.09
CA MET A 739 16.03 -6.13 -21.57
C MET A 739 15.42 -5.40 -20.39
N SER A 740 16.26 -5.02 -19.45
CA SER A 740 15.89 -4.14 -18.34
C SER A 740 16.85 -2.96 -18.22
N PHE A 741 16.29 -1.77 -18.10
CA PHE A 741 17.01 -0.54 -17.79
C PHE A 741 16.59 -0.05 -16.41
N ARG A 742 17.52 0.00 -15.46
CA ARG A 742 17.26 0.59 -14.13
C ARG A 742 17.48 2.09 -14.19
N VAL A 743 16.48 2.85 -13.74
CA VAL A 743 16.58 4.30 -13.60
C VAL A 743 17.75 4.61 -12.66
N PRO A 744 18.76 5.38 -13.10
CA PRO A 744 20.02 5.47 -12.39
C PRO A 744 19.97 6.61 -11.35
N VAL A 745 19.15 6.41 -10.32
CA VAL A 745 18.83 7.41 -9.26
C VAL A 745 20.10 7.87 -8.51
N SER A 746 21.11 7.02 -8.35
CA SER A 746 22.38 7.37 -7.70
C SER A 746 23.34 8.21 -8.57
N SER A 747 23.15 8.24 -9.89
CA SER A 747 23.99 9.00 -10.83
C SER A 747 23.40 10.36 -11.21
N GLN A 748 22.23 10.70 -10.62
CA GLN A 748 21.55 11.94 -10.94
C GLN A 748 22.31 13.14 -10.38
N GLN A 749 22.38 14.21 -11.17
CA GLN A 749 23.01 15.47 -10.77
C GLN A 749 22.08 16.26 -9.84
N ILE A 750 21.88 15.75 -8.62
CA ILE A 750 20.93 16.32 -7.65
C ILE A 750 21.29 17.75 -7.31
N ARG A 751 22.59 18.06 -7.21
CA ARG A 751 23.06 19.44 -6.99
C ARG A 751 22.55 20.39 -8.07
N ASP A 752 22.59 19.99 -9.35
CA ASP A 752 22.08 20.82 -10.45
C ASP A 752 20.55 20.92 -10.45
N TYR A 753 19.88 19.82 -10.07
CA TYR A 753 18.44 19.79 -9.88
C TYR A 753 17.97 20.76 -8.79
N VAL A 754 18.59 20.67 -7.61
CA VAL A 754 18.36 21.53 -6.45
C VAL A 754 18.68 22.98 -6.78
N ASN A 755 19.83 23.25 -7.39
CA ASN A 755 20.21 24.60 -7.85
C ASN A 755 19.16 25.19 -8.81
N GLY A 756 18.66 24.36 -9.73
CA GLY A 756 17.60 24.76 -10.63
C GLY A 756 16.27 25.10 -9.94
N LYS A 757 15.92 24.39 -8.87
CA LYS A 757 14.73 24.67 -8.05
C LYS A 757 14.91 25.93 -7.22
N LEU A 758 16.06 26.10 -6.56
CA LEU A 758 16.40 27.32 -5.81
C LEU A 758 16.35 28.58 -6.69
N LYS A 759 16.92 28.51 -7.90
CA LYS A 759 16.85 29.61 -8.89
C LYS A 759 15.43 29.95 -9.31
N TYR A 760 14.57 28.94 -9.51
CA TYR A 760 13.15 29.17 -9.83
C TYR A 760 12.43 29.90 -8.68
N MET A 761 12.87 29.66 -7.44
CA MET A 761 12.38 30.36 -6.25
C MET A 761 13.04 31.74 -6.07
N GLY A 762 13.82 32.25 -7.02
CA GLY A 762 14.49 33.55 -6.89
C GLY A 762 15.65 33.55 -5.89
N ILE A 763 16.12 32.38 -5.42
CA ILE A 763 17.38 32.24 -4.72
C ILE A 763 18.46 32.08 -5.80
N TYR A 764 19.11 33.19 -6.15
CA TYR A 764 20.15 33.18 -7.17
C TYR A 764 21.49 32.72 -6.55
N GLY A 765 22.12 31.74 -7.22
CA GLY A 765 23.28 30.99 -6.74
C GLY A 765 24.60 31.78 -6.66
N SER A 766 24.64 32.82 -5.83
CA SER A 766 25.89 33.44 -5.36
C SER A 766 26.40 32.84 -4.04
N ASP A 767 25.67 31.90 -3.44
CA ASP A 767 26.01 31.26 -2.18
C ASP A 767 26.15 29.74 -2.37
N GLU A 768 27.36 29.28 -2.70
CA GLU A 768 27.64 27.84 -2.88
C GLU A 768 27.39 27.06 -1.59
N GLU A 769 27.59 27.68 -0.41
CA GLU A 769 27.35 27.03 0.87
C GLU A 769 25.88 26.69 1.06
N GLU A 770 24.95 27.59 0.70
CA GLU A 770 23.51 27.32 0.84
C GLU A 770 23.07 26.14 -0.04
N LEU A 771 23.60 26.06 -1.26
CA LEU A 771 23.34 24.96 -2.18
C LEU A 771 23.90 23.64 -1.63
N ASP A 772 25.10 23.68 -1.05
CA ASP A 772 25.75 22.50 -0.50
C ASP A 772 25.02 22.00 0.76
N PHE A 773 24.56 22.90 1.66
CA PHE A 773 23.69 22.55 2.79
C PHE A 773 22.37 21.95 2.32
N CYS A 774 21.67 22.57 1.37
CA CYS A 774 20.41 22.02 0.85
C CYS A 774 20.61 20.64 0.21
N THR A 775 21.73 20.46 -0.50
CA THR A 775 22.08 19.17 -1.13
C THR A 775 22.37 18.11 -0.08
N ALA A 776 23.17 18.43 0.95
CA ALA A 776 23.48 17.53 2.06
C ALA A 776 22.22 17.14 2.85
N LEU A 777 21.36 18.10 3.17
CA LEU A 777 20.09 17.85 3.85
C LEU A 777 19.21 16.89 3.04
N ILE A 778 19.07 17.08 1.73
CA ILE A 778 18.31 16.16 0.87
C ILE A 778 18.94 14.77 0.88
N GLN A 779 20.25 14.67 0.67
CA GLN A 779 20.97 13.39 0.61
C GLN A 779 20.81 12.57 1.89
N HIS A 780 20.81 13.21 3.05
CA HIS A 780 20.65 12.55 4.36
C HIS A 780 19.19 12.44 4.84
N SER A 781 18.20 12.82 4.03
CA SER A 781 16.79 12.71 4.41
C SER A 781 15.89 12.16 3.29
N VAL A 782 15.43 13.02 2.39
CA VAL A 782 14.49 12.72 1.30
C VAL A 782 15.13 11.82 0.24
N GLY A 783 16.47 11.82 0.17
CA GLY A 783 17.25 11.04 -0.76
C GLY A 783 17.14 11.57 -2.19
N ASN A 784 17.37 10.67 -3.13
CA ASN A 784 17.60 11.03 -4.53
C ASN A 784 16.33 10.92 -5.40
N GLU A 785 15.16 10.76 -4.79
CA GLU A 785 13.91 10.54 -5.51
C GLU A 785 13.30 11.88 -6.00
N PRO A 786 13.21 12.13 -7.32
CA PRO A 786 12.78 13.43 -7.85
C PRO A 786 11.40 13.88 -7.36
N LYS A 787 10.45 12.96 -7.24
CA LYS A 787 9.08 13.26 -6.78
C LYS A 787 9.05 13.72 -5.33
N SER A 788 9.89 13.12 -4.48
CA SER A 788 9.98 13.46 -3.07
C SER A 788 10.68 14.81 -2.90
N ILE A 789 11.72 15.09 -3.70
CA ILE A 789 12.37 16.41 -3.78
C ILE A 789 11.37 17.48 -4.27
N ASP A 790 10.59 17.19 -5.32
CA ASP A 790 9.57 18.13 -5.82
C ASP A 790 8.53 18.47 -4.77
N ARG A 791 8.07 17.47 -4.01
CA ARG A 791 7.11 17.68 -2.94
C ARG A 791 7.70 18.56 -1.84
N LEU A 792 8.95 18.32 -1.44
CA LEU A 792 9.68 19.14 -0.49
C LEU A 792 9.75 20.60 -0.97
N PHE A 793 10.17 20.83 -2.22
CA PHE A 793 10.27 22.17 -2.81
C PHE A 793 8.92 22.85 -2.97
N ASN A 794 7.85 22.10 -3.22
CA ASN A 794 6.49 22.64 -3.26
C ASN A 794 6.04 23.12 -1.87
N SER A 795 6.31 22.36 -0.81
CA SER A 795 6.06 22.81 0.58
C SER A 795 6.90 24.02 0.94
N PHE A 796 8.16 24.05 0.49
CA PHE A 796 9.06 25.18 0.72
C PHE A 796 8.61 26.44 -0.02
N LEU A 797 8.14 26.32 -1.27
CA LEU A 797 7.58 27.41 -2.05
C LEU A 797 6.27 27.94 -1.46
N LEU A 798 5.41 27.03 -1.01
CA LEU A 798 4.19 27.33 -0.27
C LEU A 798 4.51 28.21 0.96
N LEU A 799 5.46 27.78 1.80
CA LEU A 799 5.84 28.53 2.99
C LEU A 799 6.60 29.82 2.69
N LYS A 800 7.39 29.88 1.62
CA LYS A 800 7.98 31.12 1.12
C LYS A 800 6.88 32.13 0.80
N ASN A 801 5.89 31.70 0.02
CA ASN A 801 4.82 32.55 -0.43
C ASN A 801 3.92 33.01 0.73
N MET A 802 3.91 32.25 1.83
CA MET A 802 3.24 32.60 3.08
C MET A 802 4.06 33.48 4.02
N ASP A 803 5.31 33.79 3.71
CA ASP A 803 6.17 34.46 4.67
C ASP A 803 5.90 35.97 4.76
N ASP A 804 5.00 36.35 5.68
CA ASP A 804 4.79 37.75 6.09
C ASP A 804 5.84 38.24 7.11
N LYS A 805 6.63 37.31 7.68
CA LYS A 805 7.47 37.54 8.87
C LYS A 805 8.96 37.74 8.52
N GLY A 806 9.32 37.70 7.24
CA GLY A 806 10.70 37.85 6.75
C GLY A 806 11.62 36.69 7.16
N LEU A 807 11.06 35.52 7.51
CA LEU A 807 11.83 34.31 7.82
C LEU A 807 12.65 33.84 6.63
N TYR A 808 12.12 34.03 5.42
CA TYR A 808 12.73 33.59 4.18
C TYR A 808 13.85 34.51 3.71
N GLU A 809 13.87 35.79 4.11
CA GLU A 809 14.95 36.72 3.75
C GLU A 809 16.28 36.34 4.43
N ASN A 810 16.20 35.85 5.67
CA ASN A 810 17.37 35.41 6.42
C ASN A 810 17.84 34.02 5.97
N LYS A 811 19.10 33.91 5.49
CA LYS A 811 19.72 32.65 5.02
C LYS A 811 19.58 31.51 6.02
N VAL A 812 19.89 31.77 7.30
CA VAL A 812 19.89 30.76 8.36
C VAL A 812 18.48 30.25 8.62
N GLN A 813 17.51 31.16 8.80
CA GLN A 813 16.11 30.78 9.06
C GLN A 813 15.50 30.03 7.86
N ARG A 814 15.86 30.42 6.64
CA ARG A 814 15.47 29.73 5.42
C ARG A 814 16.05 28.32 5.32
N LEU A 815 17.32 28.13 5.66
CA LEU A 815 17.97 26.82 5.74
C LEU A 815 17.38 25.95 6.86
N MET A 816 17.12 26.51 8.04
CA MET A 816 16.42 25.82 9.13
C MET A 816 15.03 25.35 8.69
N LEU A 817 14.29 26.21 7.98
CA LEU A 817 12.97 25.87 7.45
C LEU A 817 13.07 24.72 6.46
N PHE A 818 14.02 24.77 5.53
CA PHE A 818 14.27 23.70 4.58
C PHE A 818 14.61 22.38 5.25
N ALA A 819 15.51 22.41 6.25
CA ALA A 819 15.89 21.25 7.04
C ALA A 819 14.70 20.67 7.82
N LEU A 820 13.86 21.51 8.43
CA LEU A 820 12.65 21.04 9.13
C LEU A 820 11.65 20.35 8.20
N LEU A 821 11.51 20.83 6.95
CA LEU A 821 10.68 20.15 5.95
C LEU A 821 11.30 18.82 5.49
N CYS A 822 12.62 18.73 5.40
CA CYS A 822 13.34 17.48 5.17
C CYS A 822 13.07 16.47 6.31
N MET A 823 13.18 16.93 7.56
CA MET A 823 12.89 16.14 8.76
C MET A 823 11.43 15.68 8.79
N GLN A 824 10.48 16.57 8.49
CA GLN A 824 9.06 16.24 8.41
C GLN A 824 8.76 15.16 7.36
N THR A 825 9.53 15.13 6.26
CA THR A 825 9.32 14.18 5.16
C THR A 825 9.88 12.79 5.47
N ARG A 826 11.06 12.69 6.08
CA ARG A 826 11.77 11.42 6.31
C ARG A 826 11.73 10.93 7.77
N PHE A 827 11.81 11.84 8.73
CA PHE A 827 11.98 11.57 10.16
C PHE A 827 10.81 12.15 10.98
N TYR A 828 9.59 11.87 10.51
CA TYR A 828 8.37 12.48 11.05
C TYR A 828 8.20 12.27 12.56
N ALA A 829 8.55 11.10 13.10
CA ALA A 829 8.43 10.81 14.53
C ALA A 829 9.29 11.75 15.39
N VAL A 830 10.49 12.11 14.92
CA VAL A 830 11.36 13.08 15.61
C VAL A 830 10.82 14.49 15.46
N TYR A 831 10.39 14.87 14.26
CA TYR A 831 9.79 16.18 14.00
C TYR A 831 8.54 16.42 14.87
N ASP A 832 7.63 15.43 14.93
CA ASP A 832 6.42 15.50 15.76
C ASP A 832 6.76 15.52 17.26
N GLY A 833 7.78 14.76 17.67
CA GLY A 833 8.33 14.84 19.03
C GLY A 833 8.76 16.27 19.39
N LEU A 834 9.61 16.88 18.57
CA LEU A 834 10.08 18.27 18.74
C LEU A 834 8.92 19.27 18.75
N LYS A 835 7.93 19.08 17.87
CA LYS A 835 6.72 19.93 17.80
C LYS A 835 5.89 19.85 19.08
N ARG A 836 5.64 18.65 19.61
CA ARG A 836 4.86 18.44 20.84
C ARG A 836 5.55 19.04 22.06
N MET A 837 6.88 18.97 22.10
CA MET A 837 7.67 19.50 23.21
C MET A 837 8.25 20.89 22.94
N LYS A 838 7.71 21.67 21.99
CA LYS A 838 8.29 22.97 21.56
C LYS A 838 8.63 23.92 22.72
N ASN A 839 7.83 23.93 23.78
CA ASN A 839 8.04 24.77 24.97
C ASN A 839 9.15 24.28 25.91
N GLN A 840 9.70 23.10 25.64
CA GLN A 840 10.74 22.42 26.40
C GLN A 840 12.02 22.20 25.56
N VAL A 841 12.05 22.65 24.30
CA VAL A 841 13.24 22.55 23.45
C VAL A 841 14.30 23.50 24.01
N THR A 842 15.41 22.93 24.48
CA THR A 842 16.57 23.69 24.97
C THR A 842 17.76 23.52 24.02
N PRO A 843 18.76 24.41 24.09
CA PRO A 843 19.95 24.27 23.25
C PRO A 843 20.72 22.96 23.48
N GLU A 844 20.68 22.41 24.70
CA GLU A 844 21.24 21.08 24.98
C GLU A 844 20.50 19.97 24.22
N ILE A 845 19.17 20.03 24.17
CA ILE A 845 18.35 19.05 23.45
C ILE A 845 18.64 19.11 21.95
N LEU A 846 18.79 20.31 21.38
CA LEU A 846 19.14 20.48 19.98
C LEU A 846 20.54 19.93 19.67
N SER A 847 21.51 20.22 20.55
CA SER A 847 22.88 19.71 20.42
C SER A 847 22.96 18.18 20.60
N GLU A 848 22.05 17.60 21.39
CA GLU A 848 21.91 16.15 21.57
C GLU A 848 21.27 15.45 20.37
N LEU A 849 20.64 16.15 19.41
CA LEU A 849 19.98 15.50 18.25
C LEU A 849 20.95 14.71 17.38
N SER A 850 22.20 15.16 17.28
CA SER A 850 23.25 14.47 16.53
C SER A 850 23.97 13.37 17.32
N SER A 851 23.61 13.17 18.60
CA SER A 851 24.19 12.13 19.46
C SER A 851 23.45 10.79 19.34
N GLU A 852 24.20 9.68 19.37
CA GLU A 852 23.61 8.33 19.47
C GLU A 852 22.80 8.13 20.76
N GLU A 853 23.02 8.93 21.81
CA GLU A 853 22.30 8.81 23.09
C GLU A 853 21.06 9.72 23.17
N SER A 854 20.67 10.36 22.05
CA SER A 854 19.54 11.29 22.01
C SER A 854 18.24 10.65 22.52
N LYS A 855 17.71 11.20 23.62
CA LYS A 855 16.44 10.75 24.22
C LYS A 855 15.26 10.89 23.27
N ILE A 856 15.30 11.88 22.38
CA ILE A 856 14.26 12.12 21.38
C ILE A 856 14.26 11.00 20.33
N THR A 857 15.43 10.57 19.86
CA THR A 857 15.52 9.46 18.89
C THR A 857 15.05 8.14 19.51
N ALA A 858 15.34 7.91 20.79
CA ALA A 858 14.86 6.76 21.54
C ALA A 858 13.34 6.80 21.76
N TYR A 859 12.78 7.96 22.10
CA TYR A 859 11.34 8.16 22.25
C TYR A 859 10.59 8.02 20.91
N ALA A 860 11.21 8.47 19.82
CA ALA A 860 10.67 8.35 18.46
C ALA A 860 10.73 6.92 17.89
N GLY A 861 11.33 5.97 18.61
CA GLY A 861 11.42 4.56 18.19
C GLY A 861 12.41 4.29 17.05
N LEU A 862 13.33 5.21 16.76
CA LEU A 862 14.35 5.05 15.72
C LEU A 862 15.36 3.97 16.15
N SER A 863 15.64 3.00 15.27
CA SER A 863 16.60 1.92 15.54
C SER A 863 17.36 1.49 14.28
N GLY A 864 18.56 0.93 14.47
CA GLY A 864 19.39 0.43 13.38
C GLY A 864 19.90 1.54 12.45
N GLU A 865 19.87 1.26 11.14
CA GLU A 865 20.38 2.12 10.06
C GLU A 865 19.68 3.48 10.00
N GLU A 866 18.37 3.54 10.29
CA GLU A 866 17.58 4.77 10.25
C GLU A 866 18.05 5.81 11.29
N LYS A 867 18.56 5.34 12.43
CA LYS A 867 19.11 6.21 13.47
C LYS A 867 20.44 6.83 13.04
N GLU A 868 21.29 6.06 12.37
CA GLU A 868 22.58 6.54 11.84
C GLU A 868 22.36 7.59 10.73
N GLU A 869 21.40 7.35 9.84
CA GLU A 869 20.96 8.32 8.84
C GLU A 869 20.45 9.62 9.49
N PHE A 870 19.62 9.51 10.53
CA PHE A 870 19.13 10.67 11.27
C PHE A 870 20.26 11.44 11.96
N CYS A 871 21.20 10.77 12.63
CA CYS A 871 22.33 11.44 13.28
C CYS A 871 23.15 12.25 12.26
N THR A 872 23.40 11.68 11.08
CA THR A 872 24.12 12.37 9.99
C THR A 872 23.35 13.60 9.50
N PHE A 873 22.04 13.47 9.33
CA PHE A 873 21.16 14.60 9.01
C PHE A 873 21.16 15.67 10.12
N ALA A 874 21.09 15.25 11.39
CA ALA A 874 21.06 16.12 12.55
C ALA A 874 22.36 16.90 12.71
N HIS A 875 23.52 16.33 12.36
CA HIS A 875 24.78 17.08 12.31
C HIS A 875 24.68 18.28 11.35
N VAL A 876 24.18 18.07 10.12
CA VAL A 876 24.01 19.15 9.14
C VAL A 876 23.01 20.20 9.64
N LEU A 877 21.94 19.78 10.33
CA LEU A 877 21.00 20.70 10.95
C LEU A 877 21.63 21.51 12.09
N CYS A 878 22.42 20.88 12.96
CA CYS A 878 23.13 21.56 14.04
C CYS A 878 24.10 22.60 13.49
N ASP A 879 24.85 22.28 12.44
CA ASP A 879 25.77 23.22 11.76
C ASP A 879 25.03 24.43 11.16
N ILE A 880 23.77 24.27 10.75
CA ILE A 880 22.93 25.37 10.28
C ILE A 880 22.43 26.24 11.45
N ILE A 881 22.17 25.62 12.61
CA ILE A 881 21.64 26.31 13.80
C ILE A 881 22.74 27.09 14.52
N ASP A 882 23.95 26.51 14.61
CA ASP A 882 25.13 27.10 15.22
C ASP A 882 25.74 28.15 14.27
N THR A 883 25.24 29.37 14.38
CA THR A 883 25.68 30.50 13.55
C THR A 883 26.96 31.15 14.05
N ASP A 884 27.31 30.94 15.32
CA ASP A 884 28.50 31.52 15.95
C ASP A 884 29.72 30.57 15.96
N ASN A 885 29.56 29.33 15.48
CA ASN A 885 30.57 28.26 15.43
C ASN A 885 31.21 28.01 16.80
N THR A 886 30.41 28.07 17.86
CA THR A 886 30.87 27.78 19.23
C THR A 886 30.70 26.29 19.58
N VAL A 887 30.97 25.87 20.82
CA VAL A 887 30.93 24.43 21.20
C VAL A 887 29.49 23.96 21.48
N GLY A 888 28.48 24.58 20.86
CA GLY A 888 27.07 24.24 21.03
C GLY A 888 26.13 25.38 20.71
N ILE A 889 24.84 25.07 20.66
CA ILE A 889 23.79 26.03 20.28
C ILE A 889 23.54 27.03 21.43
N SER A 890 23.40 28.31 21.11
CA SER A 890 23.03 29.36 22.06
C SER A 890 21.52 29.42 22.31
N GLN A 891 21.10 30.05 23.42
CA GLN A 891 19.67 30.24 23.71
C GLN A 891 18.96 31.07 22.63
N SER A 892 19.64 32.09 22.09
CA SER A 892 19.10 32.92 21.01
C SER A 892 18.86 32.14 19.72
N GLU A 893 19.76 31.20 19.37
CA GLU A 893 19.60 30.33 18.21
C GLU A 893 18.50 29.30 18.42
N GLY A 894 18.38 28.76 19.64
CA GLY A 894 17.28 27.89 20.04
C GLY A 894 15.91 28.58 19.91
N ASP A 895 15.79 29.84 20.35
CA ASP A 895 14.55 30.61 20.24
C ASP A 895 14.16 30.87 18.76
N VAL A 896 15.16 31.14 17.90
CA VAL A 896 14.96 31.27 16.45
C VAL A 896 14.51 29.93 15.85
N PHE A 897 15.14 28.83 16.22
CA PHE A 897 14.76 27.49 15.79
C PHE A 897 13.31 27.17 16.15
N ILE A 898 12.87 27.45 17.38
CA ILE A 898 11.48 27.22 17.82
C ILE A 898 10.49 28.03 16.97
N LYS A 899 10.82 29.28 16.64
CA LYS A 899 9.99 30.12 15.76
C LYS A 899 9.87 29.52 14.35
N VAL A 900 10.96 29.00 13.79
CA VAL A 900 10.95 28.35 12.47
C VAL A 900 10.23 26.99 12.53
N LEU A 901 10.39 26.23 13.62
CA LEU A 901 9.69 24.97 13.88
C LEU A 901 8.17 25.18 13.88
N GLU A 902 7.68 26.20 14.60
CA GLU A 902 6.27 26.55 14.60
C GLU A 902 5.78 26.92 13.19
N TYR A 903 6.57 27.70 12.44
CA TYR A 903 6.21 28.09 11.08
C TYR A 903 6.18 26.90 10.11
N SER A 904 7.15 25.99 10.19
CA SER A 904 7.20 24.78 9.36
C SER A 904 5.95 23.91 9.52
N SER A 905 5.35 23.93 10.72
CA SER A 905 4.20 23.10 11.07
C SER A 905 2.91 23.42 10.30
N ILE A 906 2.83 24.58 9.63
CA ILE A 906 1.72 24.94 8.74
C ILE A 906 1.52 23.89 7.64
N THR A 907 2.60 23.26 7.18
CA THR A 907 2.55 22.19 6.16
C THR A 907 2.70 20.78 6.74
N SER A 908 2.71 20.66 8.07
CA SER A 908 2.72 19.37 8.76
C SER A 908 1.38 18.65 8.59
N LYS A 909 1.45 17.35 8.27
CA LYS A 909 0.28 16.50 8.00
C LYS A 909 -0.41 16.07 9.28
#